data_AF-A0A668RLR6-F1
#
_entry.id   AF-A0A668RLR6-F1
#
_cell.length_a   1.000
_cell.length_b   1.000
_cell.length_c   1.000
_cell.angle_alpha   90.00
_cell.angle_beta   90.00
_cell.angle_gamma   90.00
#
_symmetry.space_group_name_H-M   'P 1'
#
loop_
_entity.id
_entity.type
_entity.pdbx_description
1 polymer ?
#
loop_
_entity_poly.entity_id
_entity_poly.type
_entity_poly.pdbx_seq_one_letter_code
_entity_poly.pdbx_strand_id
1 'polypeptide(L)'
;MEGFSSQVILRYLVLLVLHVNPSLCYSLKNCSIDYFENPSADVSLDCSNRELVTVPDDIPRDAATISLFYNQLQKIHRGDFGDMPKLSLGLNQIVHVANGAFIHLVALKTLSILFQGLSSLIKLDLSDNLIEFIHPTTFQHLISLETVSLASNRLQQVTDIQSILQLAHIQNLSIASNLFSSFQTKDLPSNMSSGLKFLDLSSNKLKRFSITTPIFHDLYLIGLSHNDDLRWDIPDKMLLSNITSSCPLNSFGEFQKISQNLNSLMDLRLNYMEKWNEKDLLSMVCQIPTLRILDLFNNHLTNSTGELLNWSQLTELDLSNTNIIILPKGSIDSMKQLKSLTLHTNMLTKVPDDIRSLISLEVLSMLTIPSPIMYHNLISEVHCEDFVNTTQLSELDLNSNRITKLDGCVFENLNDLKVLDLSHNKLFTVGETFRSGLQKLEFLDLSKKILSIVKKGQFQGLHSLKSLNVLSGQIWRVREMAFWGLENLESLILSLPLYYETSFSELQNLENLTISFKVLSSFRSPHPNRYKDFFYLSSLKRFTVICESDHTSFPLDVPSEMFQAMKHLEDFTAVNIYISAPHVDTFQFNPQIKHLTIKNTDLSDLDPELFPIPNLQVLDLSNSNLKSLDFLMQANLSFLPALTYLDLDNNPFTCDCTNASFIECVKSNKQTQVVNAHQYTCSFPVTEQGNMLLDFDIHACWMDTIFLFFISSMCVVLLTLLTSFIYHFLRWQLVYAFQLLQAFIYDSMKRKRGAPHHYDAFISYNVRDEDWVYREILPVLEGEQGWRLCLHHRDFQPGKPIIENITDAIYSSRKTICVISGSYLQSEWCSREIQMASFRLFDEKDVLILLFPEKIPARQLSPYYRMRKLVKKRTYLSWPQAGQHPGVFWQNVRRALETRNENPELLRGPAGC
;
A
#
# COMPACT_ATOMS: atom_id res chain seq x y z
N MET A 1 -9.81 39.07 38.23
CA MET A 1 -9.43 37.79 37.58
C MET A 1 -10.68 37.14 36.99
N GLU A 2 -11.28 37.79 36.00
CA GLU A 2 -12.38 37.22 35.19
C GLU A 2 -12.13 37.73 33.76
N GLY A 3 -12.11 36.85 32.76
CA GLY A 3 -11.84 37.23 31.37
C GLY A 3 -11.06 36.22 30.52
N PHE A 4 -10.24 35.35 31.12
CA PHE A 4 -9.37 34.41 30.37
C PHE A 4 -9.96 32.99 30.17
N SER A 5 -11.08 32.66 30.80
CA SER A 5 -11.61 31.27 30.80
C SER A 5 -12.51 30.94 29.59
N SER A 6 -13.31 31.88 29.10
CA SER A 6 -14.31 31.58 28.06
C SER A 6 -13.71 31.32 26.68
N GLN A 7 -12.65 32.02 26.29
CA GLN A 7 -12.01 31.84 24.97
C GLN A 7 -11.27 30.50 24.84
N VAL A 8 -10.69 29.97 25.93
CA VAL A 8 -10.01 28.67 25.91
C VAL A 8 -11.05 27.55 25.75
N ILE A 9 -12.13 27.58 26.54
CA ILE A 9 -13.22 26.59 26.45
C ILE A 9 -13.92 26.67 25.08
N LEU A 10 -14.11 27.86 24.53
CA LEU A 10 -14.67 28.04 23.19
C LEU A 10 -13.73 27.50 22.10
N ARG A 11 -12.39 27.68 22.21
CA ARG A 11 -11.42 27.06 21.30
C ARG A 11 -11.48 25.53 21.33
N TYR A 12 -11.53 24.92 22.52
CA TYR A 12 -11.67 23.46 22.64
C TYR A 12 -13.02 22.93 22.10
N LEU A 13 -14.12 23.67 22.28
CA LEU A 13 -15.42 23.30 21.70
C LEU A 13 -15.47 23.51 20.18
N VAL A 14 -14.76 24.49 19.62
CA VAL A 14 -14.65 24.70 18.16
C VAL A 14 -13.77 23.62 17.52
N LEU A 15 -12.71 23.16 18.19
CA LEU A 15 -11.89 22.01 17.77
C LEU A 15 -12.67 20.69 17.73
N LEU A 16 -13.74 20.55 18.52
CA LEU A 16 -14.67 19.41 18.48
C LEU A 16 -15.72 19.48 17.35
N VAL A 17 -15.85 20.62 16.66
CA VAL A 17 -16.86 20.85 15.60
C VAL A 17 -16.21 21.07 14.23
N LEU A 18 -14.94 21.47 14.18
CA LEU A 18 -14.13 21.42 12.98
C LEU A 18 -13.65 19.98 12.74
N HIS A 19 -14.40 19.23 11.93
CA HIS A 19 -13.78 18.19 11.11
C HIS A 19 -12.81 18.88 10.14
N VAL A 20 -11.58 19.09 10.61
CA VAL A 20 -10.43 19.27 9.72
C VAL A 20 -10.32 17.97 8.95
N ASN A 21 -10.52 18.02 7.62
CA ASN A 21 -10.16 16.90 6.76
C ASN A 21 -8.65 16.65 6.94
N PRO A 22 -8.23 15.49 7.44
CA PRO A 22 -6.82 15.12 7.37
C PRO A 22 -6.51 14.87 5.88
N SER A 23 -5.65 15.70 5.29
CA SER A 23 -5.04 15.45 3.98
C SER A 23 -3.96 14.34 4.09
N LEU A 24 -3.43 13.83 2.97
CA LEU A 24 -3.40 12.38 2.80
C LEU A 24 -2.07 11.74 2.24
N CYS A 25 -1.36 10.86 3.00
CA CYS A 25 -0.24 9.97 2.60
C CYS A 25 -0.53 8.42 2.66
N TYR A 26 -0.41 7.61 1.59
CA TYR A 26 -0.53 6.12 1.58
C TYR A 26 0.77 5.36 1.25
N SER A 27 0.81 4.04 1.41
CA SER A 27 1.89 3.19 0.89
C SER A 27 1.34 1.92 0.26
N LEU A 28 1.97 1.45 -0.82
CA LEU A 28 1.76 0.12 -1.39
C LEU A 28 2.80 -0.81 -0.78
N LYS A 29 2.38 -1.98 -0.30
CA LYS A 29 3.24 -2.95 0.41
C LYS A 29 4.42 -3.39 -0.44
N ASN A 30 4.14 -3.79 -1.66
CA ASN A 30 5.07 -4.50 -2.54
C ASN A 30 5.01 -4.02 -4.00
N CYS A 31 4.62 -2.78 -4.25
CA CYS A 31 4.62 -2.15 -5.56
C CYS A 31 5.01 -0.68 -5.43
N SER A 32 5.41 -0.05 -6.53
CA SER A 32 5.58 1.39 -6.64
C SER A 32 4.79 1.93 -7.81
N ILE A 33 4.16 3.11 -7.67
CA ILE A 33 3.69 3.84 -8.84
C ILE A 33 4.89 4.45 -9.53
N ASP A 34 4.98 4.23 -10.83
CA ASP A 34 5.95 4.88 -11.69
C ASP A 34 5.41 6.27 -12.08
N TYR A 35 6.02 7.31 -11.52
CA TYR A 35 5.70 8.72 -11.78
C TYR A 35 6.66 9.37 -12.80
N PHE A 36 7.26 8.61 -13.73
CA PHE A 36 8.15 9.20 -14.73
C PHE A 36 7.43 9.91 -15.90
N GLU A 37 7.78 11.19 -16.06
CA GLU A 37 7.64 12.06 -17.24
C GLU A 37 6.25 12.50 -17.75
N ASN A 38 5.12 12.07 -17.19
CA ASN A 38 3.84 12.71 -17.54
C ASN A 38 2.78 12.71 -16.41
N PRO A 39 2.40 13.88 -15.83
CA PRO A 39 1.29 13.99 -14.88
C PRO A 39 -0.09 13.82 -15.53
N SER A 40 -0.14 13.53 -16.83
CA SER A 40 -1.34 13.17 -17.60
C SER A 40 -1.29 11.74 -18.15
N ALA A 41 -0.30 10.94 -17.77
CA ALA A 41 -0.26 9.51 -18.03
C ALA A 41 -0.96 8.75 -16.91
N ASP A 42 -2.13 8.19 -17.22
CA ASP A 42 -2.50 6.80 -16.96
C ASP A 42 -1.55 6.01 -16.01
N VAL A 43 -2.03 5.72 -14.79
CA VAL A 43 -1.23 5.17 -13.68
C VAL A 43 -0.49 3.88 -14.05
N SER A 44 0.84 3.89 -13.90
CA SER A 44 1.72 2.74 -14.14
C SER A 44 2.26 2.16 -12.83
N LEU A 45 2.23 0.84 -12.69
CA LEU A 45 2.66 0.12 -11.48
C LEU A 45 3.84 -0.79 -11.76
N ASP A 46 4.94 -0.58 -11.04
CA ASP A 46 6.06 -1.52 -11.00
C ASP A 46 6.07 -2.33 -9.69
N CYS A 47 5.83 -3.63 -9.83
CA CYS A 47 5.90 -4.63 -8.78
C CYS A 47 7.01 -5.68 -9.10
N SER A 48 7.92 -5.39 -10.03
CA SER A 48 8.90 -6.35 -10.55
C SER A 48 10.02 -6.64 -9.55
N ASN A 49 10.57 -7.86 -9.54
CA ASN A 49 11.72 -8.24 -8.71
C ASN A 49 11.52 -7.98 -7.19
N ARG A 50 10.32 -8.30 -6.66
CA ARG A 50 9.95 -8.10 -5.24
C ARG A 50 9.58 -9.41 -4.52
N GLU A 51 10.04 -10.54 -5.06
CA GLU A 51 9.83 -11.90 -4.51
C GLU A 51 8.35 -12.28 -4.23
N LEU A 52 7.41 -11.65 -4.94
CA LEU A 52 5.97 -11.75 -4.68
C LEU A 52 5.43 -13.18 -4.90
N VAL A 53 4.78 -13.76 -3.90
CA VAL A 53 4.15 -15.11 -3.97
C VAL A 53 2.67 -15.06 -4.37
N THR A 54 2.00 -13.93 -4.13
CA THR A 54 0.62 -13.63 -4.55
C THR A 54 0.54 -12.20 -5.07
N VAL A 55 -0.45 -11.91 -5.92
CA VAL A 55 -0.71 -10.54 -6.38
C VAL A 55 -1.06 -9.67 -5.16
N PRO A 56 -0.45 -8.50 -4.97
CA PRO A 56 -0.77 -7.62 -3.85
C PRO A 56 -2.21 -7.12 -3.86
N ASP A 57 -2.93 -7.28 -2.73
CA ASP A 57 -4.35 -6.92 -2.60
C ASP A 57 -4.64 -5.39 -2.65
N ASP A 58 -3.59 -4.58 -2.57
CA ASP A 58 -3.59 -3.12 -2.45
C ASP A 58 -3.41 -2.36 -3.78
N ILE A 59 -3.28 -3.09 -4.89
CA ILE A 59 -3.12 -2.55 -6.25
C ILE A 59 -4.36 -1.74 -6.71
N PRO A 60 -4.18 -0.50 -7.25
CA PRO A 60 -5.23 0.25 -7.95
C PRO A 60 -5.79 -0.53 -9.15
N ARG A 61 -7.13 -0.61 -9.27
CA ARG A 61 -7.82 -1.46 -10.29
C ARG A 61 -7.99 -0.78 -11.64
N ASP A 62 -7.71 0.51 -11.67
CA ASP A 62 -7.80 1.46 -12.78
C ASP A 62 -6.41 1.82 -13.35
N ALA A 63 -5.35 1.13 -12.91
CA ALA A 63 -4.01 1.27 -13.48
C ALA A 63 -3.99 0.89 -14.98
N ALA A 64 -3.23 1.62 -15.77
CA ALA A 64 -3.09 1.38 -17.21
C ALA A 64 -2.02 0.33 -17.54
N THR A 65 -0.99 0.23 -16.70
CA THR A 65 0.10 -0.73 -16.82
C THR A 65 0.42 -1.34 -15.45
N ILE A 66 0.62 -2.65 -15.43
CA ILE A 66 1.22 -3.35 -14.28
C ILE A 66 2.31 -4.31 -14.74
N SER A 67 3.48 -4.18 -14.11
CA SER A 67 4.57 -5.14 -14.23
C SER A 67 4.71 -5.96 -12.95
N LEU A 68 4.44 -7.26 -13.05
CA LEU A 68 4.70 -8.26 -12.00
C LEU A 68 5.86 -9.19 -12.41
N PHE A 69 6.73 -8.71 -13.30
CA PHE A 69 7.81 -9.48 -13.90
C PHE A 69 8.85 -9.93 -12.86
N TYR A 70 9.39 -11.14 -13.03
CA TYR A 70 10.44 -11.69 -12.17
C TYR A 70 10.02 -11.75 -10.68
N ASN A 71 8.98 -12.53 -10.41
CA ASN A 71 8.44 -12.76 -9.07
C ASN A 71 8.23 -14.27 -8.82
N GLN A 72 7.63 -14.61 -7.69
CA GLN A 72 7.39 -16.01 -7.28
C GLN A 72 5.89 -16.35 -7.28
N LEU A 73 5.07 -15.65 -8.08
CA LEU A 73 3.61 -15.71 -7.97
C LEU A 73 3.13 -17.14 -8.19
N GLN A 74 2.47 -17.75 -7.21
CA GLN A 74 1.95 -19.12 -7.33
C GLN A 74 0.44 -19.15 -7.64
N LYS A 75 -0.29 -18.08 -7.29
CA LYS A 75 -1.74 -18.01 -7.42
C LYS A 75 -2.23 -16.63 -7.87
N ILE A 76 -3.33 -16.64 -8.64
CA ILE A 76 -4.07 -15.46 -9.07
C ILE A 76 -5.54 -15.66 -8.69
N HIS A 77 -6.12 -14.70 -7.99
CA HIS A 77 -7.48 -14.73 -7.48
C HIS A 77 -8.45 -14.00 -8.42
N ARG A 78 -9.73 -13.92 -8.03
CA ARG A 78 -10.78 -13.33 -8.85
C ARG A 78 -10.85 -11.83 -8.64
N GLY A 79 -10.48 -11.07 -9.68
CA GLY A 79 -10.58 -9.61 -9.69
C GLY A 79 -9.26 -8.88 -9.43
N ASP A 80 -8.14 -9.60 -9.42
CA ASP A 80 -6.78 -9.09 -9.17
C ASP A 80 -6.34 -7.99 -10.17
N PHE A 81 -6.82 -8.05 -11.42
CA PHE A 81 -6.31 -7.22 -12.53
C PHE A 81 -7.35 -6.29 -13.21
N GLY A 82 -8.52 -6.08 -12.61
CA GLY A 82 -9.51 -5.10 -13.10
C GLY A 82 -9.81 -5.16 -14.60
N ASP A 83 -9.88 -3.98 -15.23
CA ASP A 83 -10.02 -3.77 -16.69
C ASP A 83 -8.70 -3.27 -17.32
N MET A 84 -7.54 -3.66 -16.76
CA MET A 84 -6.22 -3.10 -17.13
C MET A 84 -5.83 -3.40 -18.59
N PRO A 85 -5.43 -2.40 -19.40
CA PRO A 85 -5.17 -2.57 -20.83
C PRO A 85 -3.78 -3.13 -21.19
N LYS A 86 -2.84 -3.23 -20.24
CA LYS A 86 -1.50 -3.78 -20.42
C LYS A 86 -1.04 -4.52 -19.16
N LEU A 87 -0.64 -5.79 -19.30
CA LEU A 87 -0.27 -6.68 -18.20
C LEU A 87 1.01 -7.47 -18.53
N SER A 88 1.99 -7.46 -17.61
CA SER A 88 3.21 -8.29 -17.70
C SER A 88 3.31 -9.25 -16.51
N LEU A 89 3.36 -10.55 -16.79
CA LEU A 89 3.42 -11.65 -15.80
C LEU A 89 4.64 -12.58 -15.98
N GLY A 90 5.58 -12.23 -16.86
CA GLY A 90 6.74 -13.09 -17.19
C GLY A 90 7.61 -13.44 -15.98
N LEU A 91 8.27 -14.60 -16.03
CA LEU A 91 9.13 -15.14 -14.96
C LEU A 91 8.44 -15.20 -13.59
N ASN A 92 7.41 -16.06 -13.49
CA ASN A 92 6.65 -16.35 -12.28
C ASN A 92 6.44 -17.88 -12.09
N GLN A 93 5.84 -18.30 -10.97
CA GLN A 93 5.66 -19.71 -10.60
C GLN A 93 4.18 -20.15 -10.56
N ILE A 94 3.33 -19.59 -11.42
CA ILE A 94 1.87 -19.66 -11.25
C ILE A 94 1.39 -21.11 -11.43
N VAL A 95 0.74 -21.69 -10.41
CA VAL A 95 0.20 -23.06 -10.46
C VAL A 95 -1.34 -23.07 -10.38
N HIS A 96 -1.94 -22.05 -9.76
CA HIS A 96 -3.36 -22.04 -9.40
C HIS A 96 -4.02 -20.66 -9.62
N VAL A 97 -4.78 -20.51 -10.70
CA VAL A 97 -5.68 -19.36 -10.90
C VAL A 97 -7.08 -19.70 -10.30
N ALA A 98 -7.92 -18.73 -9.94
CA ALA A 98 -9.23 -18.96 -9.31
C ALA A 98 -10.41 -19.05 -10.31
N ASN A 99 -11.42 -19.87 -9.99
CA ASN A 99 -12.66 -19.92 -10.79
C ASN A 99 -13.37 -18.56 -10.71
N GLY A 100 -13.60 -17.93 -11.85
CA GLY A 100 -14.10 -16.56 -11.90
C GLY A 100 -13.03 -15.50 -12.16
N ALA A 101 -11.74 -15.81 -12.02
CA ALA A 101 -10.64 -14.92 -12.41
C ALA A 101 -10.52 -14.84 -13.93
N PHE A 102 -10.38 -16.00 -14.58
CA PHE A 102 -10.59 -16.19 -16.02
C PHE A 102 -11.10 -17.63 -16.20
N ILE A 103 -12.40 -17.81 -16.49
CA ILE A 103 -13.14 -18.99 -15.95
C ILE A 103 -12.93 -20.28 -16.77
N HIS A 104 -11.98 -21.12 -16.34
CA HIS A 104 -12.04 -22.60 -16.17
C HIS A 104 -10.61 -23.21 -16.18
N LEU A 105 -10.32 -24.12 -15.25
CA LEU A 105 -8.96 -24.41 -14.76
C LEU A 105 -8.60 -25.91 -14.73
N VAL A 106 -7.31 -26.24 -14.94
CA VAL A 106 -6.38 -26.79 -13.90
C VAL A 106 -5.06 -27.26 -14.54
N ALA A 107 -3.94 -27.01 -13.84
CA ALA A 107 -2.57 -27.51 -14.06
C ALA A 107 -1.85 -27.03 -15.34
N LEU A 108 -0.65 -26.45 -15.15
CA LEU A 108 0.12 -25.79 -16.21
C LEU A 108 0.84 -26.79 -17.12
N LYS A 109 0.03 -27.34 -18.03
CA LYS A 109 0.36 -27.90 -19.34
C LYS A 109 -0.60 -27.41 -20.43
N THR A 110 -1.72 -26.77 -20.08
CA THR A 110 -2.85 -26.53 -21.01
C THR A 110 -3.53 -25.20 -20.69
N LEU A 111 -3.50 -24.25 -21.63
CA LEU A 111 -4.11 -22.91 -21.54
C LEU A 111 -5.58 -22.95 -22.00
N SER A 112 -6.48 -23.37 -21.10
CA SER A 112 -7.93 -23.48 -21.33
C SER A 112 -8.74 -22.23 -20.90
N ILE A 113 -8.06 -21.09 -20.76
CA ILE A 113 -8.59 -19.91 -20.07
C ILE A 113 -9.45 -19.06 -21.01
N LEU A 114 -10.71 -18.76 -20.66
CA LEU A 114 -11.48 -17.73 -21.39
C LEU A 114 -11.14 -16.33 -20.86
N PHE A 115 -10.51 -15.50 -21.69
CA PHE A 115 -10.22 -14.08 -21.41
C PHE A 115 -11.47 -13.18 -21.57
N GLN A 116 -12.57 -13.55 -20.92
CA GLN A 116 -13.82 -12.79 -20.98
C GLN A 116 -13.70 -11.48 -20.19
N GLY A 117 -13.93 -10.34 -20.86
CA GLY A 117 -13.84 -8.99 -20.28
C GLY A 117 -12.69 -8.15 -20.85
N LEU A 118 -11.59 -8.78 -21.27
CA LEU A 118 -10.38 -8.09 -21.76
C LEU A 118 -10.46 -7.64 -23.24
N SER A 119 -11.61 -7.14 -23.70
CA SER A 119 -11.81 -6.77 -25.12
C SER A 119 -10.91 -5.65 -25.62
N SER A 120 -10.40 -4.82 -24.71
CA SER A 120 -9.53 -3.65 -24.99
C SER A 120 -8.03 -3.98 -24.98
N LEU A 121 -7.64 -5.24 -24.75
CA LEU A 121 -6.24 -5.65 -24.63
C LEU A 121 -5.53 -5.63 -26.00
N ILE A 122 -4.48 -4.81 -26.14
CA ILE A 122 -3.75 -4.62 -27.41
C ILE A 122 -2.50 -5.51 -27.51
N LYS A 123 -1.79 -5.68 -26.38
CA LYS A 123 -0.59 -6.52 -26.29
C LYS A 123 -0.71 -7.49 -25.11
N LEU A 124 -0.39 -8.76 -25.35
CA LEU A 124 -0.36 -9.81 -24.33
C LEU A 124 0.99 -10.53 -24.37
N ASP A 125 1.65 -10.61 -23.22
CA ASP A 125 2.90 -11.36 -23.05
C ASP A 125 2.70 -12.53 -22.08
N LEU A 126 2.89 -13.74 -22.60
CA LEU A 126 2.84 -15.02 -21.89
C LEU A 126 4.15 -15.79 -22.04
N SER A 127 5.25 -15.08 -22.30
CA SER A 127 6.59 -15.66 -22.41
C SER A 127 7.06 -16.36 -21.12
N ASP A 128 8.02 -17.28 -21.26
CA ASP A 128 8.69 -17.99 -20.16
C ASP A 128 7.72 -18.72 -19.20
N ASN A 129 6.82 -19.51 -19.79
CA ASN A 129 5.78 -20.29 -19.11
C ASN A 129 5.84 -21.78 -19.52
N LEU A 130 4.90 -22.61 -19.05
CA LEU A 130 4.88 -24.07 -19.30
C LEU A 130 3.69 -24.53 -20.18
N ILE A 131 3.22 -23.69 -21.10
CA ILE A 131 2.02 -23.97 -21.91
C ILE A 131 2.34 -25.02 -23.01
N GLU A 132 1.69 -26.19 -22.97
CA GLU A 132 1.80 -27.26 -23.98
C GLU A 132 0.63 -27.29 -24.98
N PHE A 133 -0.52 -26.65 -24.67
CA PHE A 133 -1.74 -26.59 -25.51
C PHE A 133 -2.52 -25.30 -25.27
N ILE A 134 -3.30 -24.81 -26.24
CA ILE A 134 -4.23 -23.67 -26.10
C ILE A 134 -5.63 -24.10 -26.55
N HIS A 135 -6.66 -23.80 -25.76
CA HIS A 135 -8.05 -24.12 -26.13
C HIS A 135 -8.58 -23.19 -27.25
N PRO A 136 -9.34 -23.69 -28.25
CA PRO A 136 -9.75 -22.87 -29.40
C PRO A 136 -10.55 -21.60 -29.07
N THR A 137 -11.27 -21.58 -27.95
CA THR A 137 -12.08 -20.42 -27.52
C THR A 137 -11.32 -19.43 -26.62
N THR A 138 -10.08 -19.74 -26.21
CA THR A 138 -9.29 -18.94 -25.24
C THR A 138 -9.20 -17.46 -25.64
N PHE A 139 -8.87 -17.21 -26.91
CA PHE A 139 -8.64 -15.87 -27.46
C PHE A 139 -9.89 -15.19 -28.05
N GLN A 140 -11.03 -15.87 -28.10
CA GLN A 140 -12.23 -15.44 -28.86
C GLN A 140 -12.81 -14.07 -28.44
N HIS A 141 -12.48 -13.57 -27.25
CA HIS A 141 -12.98 -12.29 -26.72
C HIS A 141 -11.93 -11.16 -26.76
N LEU A 142 -10.69 -11.44 -27.16
CA LEU A 142 -9.59 -10.47 -27.26
C LEU A 142 -9.60 -9.77 -28.62
N ILE A 143 -10.69 -9.03 -28.90
CA ILE A 143 -10.97 -8.48 -30.23
C ILE A 143 -9.99 -7.38 -30.69
N SER A 144 -9.31 -6.69 -29.76
CA SER A 144 -8.38 -5.57 -30.06
C SER A 144 -6.90 -5.99 -30.09
N LEU A 145 -6.60 -7.29 -30.05
CA LEU A 145 -5.25 -7.81 -29.80
C LEU A 145 -4.38 -7.78 -31.06
N GLU A 146 -3.29 -7.01 -31.02
CA GLU A 146 -2.36 -6.82 -32.14
C GLU A 146 -1.03 -7.57 -31.98
N THR A 147 -0.56 -7.76 -30.75
CA THR A 147 0.74 -8.40 -30.46
C THR A 147 0.60 -9.47 -29.38
N VAL A 148 1.06 -10.68 -29.68
CA VAL A 148 1.11 -11.80 -28.74
C VAL A 148 2.52 -12.37 -28.65
N SER A 149 3.03 -12.52 -27.43
CA SER A 149 4.25 -13.26 -27.13
C SER A 149 3.92 -14.53 -26.34
N LEU A 150 4.37 -15.65 -26.86
CA LEU A 150 4.30 -17.00 -26.28
C LEU A 150 5.69 -17.67 -26.31
N ALA A 151 6.75 -16.85 -26.31
CA ALA A 151 8.12 -17.31 -26.30
C ALA A 151 8.42 -18.22 -25.09
N SER A 152 9.43 -19.09 -25.19
CA SER A 152 9.88 -19.96 -24.09
C SER A 152 8.75 -20.77 -23.42
N ASN A 153 7.89 -21.38 -24.22
CA ASN A 153 6.81 -22.28 -23.76
C ASN A 153 7.04 -23.72 -24.25
N ARG A 154 6.00 -24.56 -24.27
CA ARG A 154 6.08 -25.99 -24.61
C ARG A 154 5.11 -26.41 -25.73
N LEU A 155 4.66 -25.45 -26.54
CA LEU A 155 3.82 -25.68 -27.71
C LEU A 155 4.57 -26.54 -28.74
N GLN A 156 3.86 -27.38 -29.50
CA GLN A 156 4.48 -28.40 -30.36
C GLN A 156 4.01 -28.37 -31.82
N GLN A 157 2.80 -27.86 -32.08
CA GLN A 157 2.12 -27.97 -33.36
C GLN A 157 1.39 -26.67 -33.74
N VAL A 158 1.22 -26.43 -35.04
CA VAL A 158 0.57 -25.21 -35.57
C VAL A 158 -0.91 -25.12 -35.16
N THR A 159 -1.56 -26.26 -34.95
CA THR A 159 -2.91 -26.35 -34.38
C THR A 159 -3.02 -25.70 -33.00
N ASP A 160 -1.93 -25.71 -32.21
CA ASP A 160 -1.91 -25.16 -30.86
C ASP A 160 -2.05 -23.62 -30.86
N ILE A 161 -1.78 -22.94 -31.97
CA ILE A 161 -1.91 -21.48 -32.12
C ILE A 161 -3.10 -21.07 -33.01
N GLN A 162 -3.93 -22.02 -33.46
CA GLN A 162 -4.99 -21.77 -34.44
C GLN A 162 -5.93 -20.62 -34.00
N SER A 163 -6.29 -20.55 -32.72
CA SER A 163 -7.20 -19.51 -32.21
C SER A 163 -6.62 -18.08 -32.25
N ILE A 164 -5.28 -17.95 -32.24
CA ILE A 164 -4.58 -16.66 -32.30
C ILE A 164 -4.53 -16.17 -33.75
N LEU A 165 -4.29 -17.09 -34.69
CA LEU A 165 -4.27 -16.80 -36.14
C LEU A 165 -5.66 -16.43 -36.72
N GLN A 166 -6.75 -16.60 -35.95
CA GLN A 166 -8.10 -16.18 -36.33
C GLN A 166 -8.46 -14.76 -35.84
N LEU A 167 -7.59 -14.09 -35.09
CA LEU A 167 -7.85 -12.75 -34.57
C LEU A 167 -7.78 -11.71 -35.69
N ALA A 168 -8.80 -10.85 -35.78
CA ALA A 168 -8.96 -9.91 -36.90
C ALA A 168 -7.86 -8.83 -36.99
N HIS A 169 -7.20 -8.52 -35.86
CA HIS A 169 -6.23 -7.42 -35.74
C HIS A 169 -4.80 -7.88 -35.41
N ILE A 170 -4.52 -9.20 -35.40
CA ILE A 170 -3.18 -9.71 -35.05
C ILE A 170 -2.14 -9.30 -36.10
N GLN A 171 -1.06 -8.66 -35.66
CA GLN A 171 0.05 -8.22 -36.50
C GLN A 171 1.35 -8.96 -36.17
N ASN A 172 1.61 -9.20 -34.88
CA ASN A 172 2.89 -9.73 -34.39
C ASN A 172 2.67 -10.96 -33.50
N LEU A 173 3.35 -12.06 -33.81
CA LEU A 173 3.32 -13.29 -33.02
C LEU A 173 4.74 -13.84 -32.82
N SER A 174 5.21 -13.91 -31.58
CA SER A 174 6.40 -14.71 -31.22
C SER A 174 6.00 -15.99 -30.50
N ILE A 175 6.51 -17.10 -31.01
CA ILE A 175 6.47 -18.45 -30.43
C ILE A 175 7.89 -19.03 -30.38
N ALA A 176 8.87 -18.15 -30.15
CA ALA A 176 10.27 -18.51 -29.95
C ALA A 176 10.46 -19.55 -28.83
N SER A 177 11.57 -20.28 -28.84
CA SER A 177 12.00 -21.19 -27.75
C SER A 177 10.95 -22.20 -27.30
N ASN A 178 10.08 -22.67 -28.21
CA ASN A 178 9.07 -23.69 -27.96
C ASN A 178 9.53 -25.10 -28.41
N LEU A 179 8.64 -26.09 -28.38
CA LEU A 179 8.92 -27.49 -28.72
C LEU A 179 8.47 -27.89 -30.13
N PHE A 180 8.26 -26.94 -31.04
CA PHE A 180 7.81 -27.28 -32.40
C PHE A 180 8.85 -28.13 -33.13
N SER A 181 8.40 -29.26 -33.68
CA SER A 181 9.22 -30.16 -34.52
C SER A 181 8.94 -30.03 -36.01
N SER A 182 7.76 -29.51 -36.38
CA SER A 182 7.45 -29.04 -37.72
C SER A 182 6.36 -27.96 -37.69
N PHE A 183 6.43 -27.02 -38.63
CA PHE A 183 5.42 -26.01 -38.87
C PHE A 183 4.87 -26.20 -40.28
N GLN A 184 3.61 -26.62 -40.42
CA GLN A 184 2.98 -26.89 -41.71
C GLN A 184 1.58 -26.27 -41.76
N THR A 185 1.36 -25.36 -42.70
CA THR A 185 0.08 -24.64 -42.86
C THR A 185 -1.07 -25.51 -43.37
N LYS A 186 -0.80 -26.61 -44.08
CA LYS A 186 -1.80 -27.63 -44.46
C LYS A 186 -2.55 -28.25 -43.27
N ASP A 187 -1.97 -28.18 -42.08
CA ASP A 187 -2.53 -28.73 -40.84
C ASP A 187 -3.56 -27.75 -40.21
N LEU A 188 -3.72 -26.55 -40.79
CA LEU A 188 -4.75 -25.56 -40.47
C LEU A 188 -5.97 -25.66 -41.42
N PRO A 189 -7.15 -25.14 -41.03
CA PRO A 189 -8.34 -25.11 -41.89
C PRO A 189 -8.13 -24.32 -43.19
N SER A 190 -8.59 -24.86 -44.33
CA SER A 190 -8.36 -24.30 -45.67
C SER A 190 -9.09 -22.98 -45.99
N ASN A 191 -9.90 -22.46 -45.06
CA ASN A 191 -10.66 -21.22 -45.19
C ASN A 191 -10.16 -20.10 -44.25
N MET A 192 -8.93 -20.25 -43.73
CA MET A 192 -8.30 -19.35 -42.78
C MET A 192 -7.46 -18.29 -43.48
N SER A 193 -7.50 -17.05 -42.99
CA SER A 193 -6.66 -15.94 -43.43
C SER A 193 -6.23 -15.13 -42.20
N SER A 194 -4.97 -14.70 -42.17
CA SER A 194 -4.37 -13.99 -41.04
C SER A 194 -3.63 -12.74 -41.54
N GLY A 195 -3.94 -11.58 -40.97
CA GLY A 195 -3.25 -10.30 -41.23
C GLY A 195 -1.86 -10.19 -40.58
N LEU A 196 -1.22 -11.33 -40.30
CA LEU A 196 0.02 -11.40 -39.54
C LEU A 196 1.18 -10.89 -40.39
N LYS A 197 1.89 -9.88 -39.86
CA LYS A 197 3.03 -9.20 -40.49
C LYS A 197 4.37 -9.79 -40.06
N PHE A 198 4.45 -10.20 -38.80
CA PHE A 198 5.65 -10.76 -38.17
C PHE A 198 5.34 -12.09 -37.46
N LEU A 199 6.13 -13.12 -37.80
CA LEU A 199 6.10 -14.43 -37.14
C LEU A 199 7.51 -14.82 -36.69
N ASP A 200 7.69 -15.05 -35.39
CA ASP A 200 8.94 -15.54 -34.81
C ASP A 200 8.81 -16.97 -34.27
N LEU A 201 9.57 -17.86 -34.88
CA LEU A 201 9.69 -19.30 -34.66
C LEU A 201 11.12 -19.68 -34.22
N SER A 202 11.93 -18.71 -33.77
CA SER A 202 13.31 -18.95 -33.32
C SER A 202 13.40 -19.99 -32.19
N SER A 203 14.56 -20.62 -32.04
CA SER A 203 14.89 -21.55 -30.93
C SER A 203 13.93 -22.73 -30.74
N ASN A 204 13.13 -23.05 -31.75
CA ASN A 204 12.36 -24.29 -31.81
C ASN A 204 13.24 -25.43 -32.33
N LYS A 205 12.75 -26.67 -32.30
CA LYS A 205 13.48 -27.84 -32.84
C LYS A 205 12.92 -28.25 -34.20
N LEU A 206 12.60 -27.27 -35.05
CA LEU A 206 11.93 -27.51 -36.33
C LEU A 206 12.82 -28.29 -37.29
N LYS A 207 12.31 -29.44 -37.76
CA LYS A 207 12.90 -30.23 -38.85
C LYS A 207 12.20 -29.98 -40.19
N ARG A 208 11.02 -29.35 -40.18
CA ARG A 208 10.27 -28.99 -41.39
C ARG A 208 9.48 -27.68 -41.21
N PHE A 209 9.60 -26.77 -42.17
CA PHE A 209 8.78 -25.56 -42.30
C PHE A 209 8.09 -25.57 -43.68
N SER A 210 6.76 -25.40 -43.72
CA SER A 210 5.98 -25.52 -44.96
C SER A 210 4.76 -24.59 -45.01
N ILE A 211 4.78 -23.69 -45.98
CA ILE A 211 3.66 -22.82 -46.37
C ILE A 211 3.08 -23.35 -47.69
N THR A 212 2.02 -24.15 -47.59
CA THR A 212 1.36 -24.84 -48.71
C THR A 212 -0.05 -24.31 -48.96
N THR A 213 -0.63 -23.59 -48.00
CA THR A 213 -1.90 -22.87 -48.11
C THR A 213 -1.68 -21.37 -47.91
N PRO A 214 -2.33 -20.49 -48.69
CA PRO A 214 -2.07 -19.05 -48.68
C PRO A 214 -2.79 -18.36 -47.50
N ILE A 215 -2.36 -18.64 -46.27
CA ILE A 215 -2.96 -18.11 -45.03
C ILE A 215 -2.38 -16.73 -44.66
N PHE A 216 -1.12 -16.49 -45.02
CA PHE A 216 -0.34 -15.31 -44.65
C PHE A 216 -0.11 -14.41 -45.87
N HIS A 217 -0.99 -13.41 -46.08
CA HIS A 217 -0.88 -12.50 -47.23
C HIS A 217 0.04 -11.30 -46.96
N ASP A 218 0.04 -10.81 -45.72
CA ASP A 218 0.72 -9.58 -45.29
C ASP A 218 2.06 -9.84 -44.57
N LEU A 219 2.50 -11.10 -44.49
CA LEU A 219 3.71 -11.51 -43.78
C LEU A 219 4.96 -11.09 -44.55
N TYR A 220 5.73 -10.16 -43.98
CA TYR A 220 6.96 -9.65 -44.58
C TYR A 220 8.23 -9.97 -43.76
N LEU A 221 8.09 -10.34 -42.48
CA LEU A 221 9.21 -10.65 -41.58
C LEU A 221 9.02 -12.00 -40.88
N ILE A 222 10.04 -12.85 -40.97
CA ILE A 222 10.04 -14.18 -40.33
C ILE A 222 11.33 -14.46 -39.53
N GLY A 223 11.18 -14.93 -38.29
CA GLY A 223 12.27 -15.38 -37.43
C GLY A 223 12.35 -16.90 -37.36
N LEU A 224 13.47 -17.51 -37.76
CA LEU A 224 13.66 -18.97 -37.75
C LEU A 224 14.99 -19.43 -37.14
N SER A 225 15.68 -18.54 -36.41
CA SER A 225 17.00 -18.80 -35.82
C SER A 225 17.02 -20.02 -34.90
N HIS A 226 18.18 -20.63 -34.68
CA HIS A 226 18.37 -21.72 -33.70
C HIS A 226 17.51 -22.98 -33.95
N ASN A 227 17.03 -23.22 -35.18
CA ASN A 227 16.34 -24.44 -35.60
C ASN A 227 17.28 -25.37 -36.40
N ASP A 228 17.85 -26.40 -35.75
CA ASP A 228 18.79 -27.35 -36.38
C ASP A 228 18.10 -28.31 -37.40
N ASP A 229 18.77 -28.57 -38.53
CA ASP A 229 18.35 -29.49 -39.61
C ASP A 229 16.98 -29.20 -40.26
N LEU A 230 16.57 -27.92 -40.29
CA LEU A 230 15.31 -27.47 -40.86
C LEU A 230 15.22 -27.64 -42.39
N ARG A 231 14.28 -28.46 -42.88
CA ARG A 231 13.89 -28.54 -44.31
C ARG A 231 12.74 -27.59 -44.64
N TRP A 232 12.86 -26.83 -45.73
CA TRP A 232 11.78 -25.97 -46.23
C TRP A 232 10.99 -26.62 -47.37
N ASP A 233 9.67 -26.45 -47.37
CA ASP A 233 8.76 -26.94 -48.41
C ASP A 233 7.64 -25.93 -48.67
N ILE A 234 7.91 -24.95 -49.53
CA ILE A 234 6.99 -23.85 -49.90
C ILE A 234 6.78 -23.91 -51.42
N PRO A 235 5.73 -24.58 -51.91
CA PRO A 235 5.55 -24.82 -53.35
C PRO A 235 5.12 -23.58 -54.15
N ASP A 236 4.53 -22.57 -53.53
CA ASP A 236 4.15 -21.33 -54.21
C ASP A 236 5.20 -20.23 -54.01
N LYS A 237 5.86 -19.86 -55.12
CA LYS A 237 6.90 -18.83 -55.15
C LYS A 237 6.34 -17.41 -54.92
N MET A 238 5.04 -17.18 -55.15
CA MET A 238 4.43 -15.88 -54.91
C MET A 238 4.22 -15.59 -53.41
N LEU A 239 4.09 -16.62 -52.57
CA LEU A 239 4.00 -16.46 -51.11
C LEU A 239 5.32 -15.99 -50.46
N LEU A 240 6.46 -16.15 -51.15
CA LEU A 240 7.77 -15.68 -50.69
C LEU A 240 8.18 -14.32 -51.25
N SER A 241 7.48 -13.82 -52.28
CA SER A 241 7.81 -12.53 -52.90
C SER A 241 7.49 -11.30 -52.03
N ASN A 242 6.67 -11.48 -50.99
CA ASN A 242 6.37 -10.44 -49.99
C ASN A 242 7.36 -10.43 -48.79
N ILE A 243 8.21 -11.45 -48.64
CA ILE A 243 9.18 -11.49 -47.53
C ILE A 243 10.34 -10.54 -47.84
N THR A 244 10.34 -9.40 -47.17
CA THR A 244 11.38 -8.38 -47.29
C THR A 244 12.48 -8.55 -46.26
N SER A 245 12.21 -9.20 -45.12
CA SER A 245 13.16 -9.42 -44.01
C SER A 245 13.14 -10.87 -43.50
N SER A 246 14.33 -11.46 -43.27
CA SER A 246 14.49 -12.83 -42.76
C SER A 246 15.56 -12.93 -41.69
N CYS A 247 15.25 -13.64 -40.61
CA CYS A 247 16.16 -13.98 -39.51
C CYS A 247 16.64 -15.46 -39.59
N PRO A 248 17.71 -15.86 -38.87
CA PRO A 248 18.67 -16.86 -39.37
C PRO A 248 18.18 -18.31 -39.57
N LEU A 249 18.96 -19.11 -40.32
CA LEU A 249 18.70 -20.53 -40.60
C LEU A 249 19.95 -21.38 -40.33
N ASN A 250 19.86 -22.41 -39.48
CA ASN A 250 21.07 -23.14 -39.04
C ASN A 250 21.80 -23.93 -40.15
N SER A 251 21.15 -24.26 -41.27
CA SER A 251 21.73 -25.05 -42.37
C SER A 251 22.01 -24.21 -43.62
N PHE A 252 23.30 -24.03 -43.94
CA PHE A 252 23.76 -23.31 -45.13
C PHE A 252 23.21 -23.91 -46.43
N GLY A 253 23.27 -25.24 -46.57
CA GLY A 253 22.86 -25.94 -47.79
C GLY A 253 21.36 -25.91 -48.08
N GLU A 254 20.52 -25.60 -47.09
CA GLU A 254 19.09 -25.34 -47.30
C GLU A 254 18.87 -23.84 -47.57
N PHE A 255 19.52 -22.92 -46.85
CA PHE A 255 19.45 -21.48 -47.16
C PHE A 255 19.86 -21.20 -48.62
N GLN A 256 20.94 -21.80 -49.10
CA GLN A 256 21.44 -21.62 -50.47
C GLN A 256 20.43 -22.04 -51.56
N LYS A 257 19.49 -22.94 -51.26
CA LYS A 257 18.38 -23.30 -52.17
C LYS A 257 17.22 -22.31 -52.09
N ILE A 258 17.00 -21.74 -50.90
CA ILE A 258 15.93 -20.78 -50.63
C ILE A 258 16.29 -19.40 -51.20
N SER A 259 17.53 -18.94 -51.03
CA SER A 259 18.01 -17.63 -51.49
C SER A 259 17.83 -17.42 -53.00
N GLN A 260 17.99 -18.48 -53.81
CA GLN A 260 17.71 -18.49 -55.25
C GLN A 260 16.24 -18.20 -55.62
N ASN A 261 15.32 -18.17 -54.65
CA ASN A 261 13.90 -17.83 -54.83
C ASN A 261 13.48 -16.55 -54.07
N LEU A 262 14.36 -15.95 -53.25
CA LEU A 262 14.09 -14.74 -52.46
C LEU A 262 14.41 -13.45 -53.24
N ASN A 263 13.80 -13.31 -54.42
CA ASN A 263 14.08 -12.22 -55.38
C ASN A 263 13.66 -10.80 -54.94
N SER A 264 13.09 -10.66 -53.74
CA SER A 264 12.56 -9.39 -53.20
C SER A 264 13.12 -9.07 -51.81
N LEU A 265 14.06 -9.87 -51.31
CA LEU A 265 14.67 -9.70 -50.00
C LEU A 265 15.50 -8.41 -49.95
N MET A 266 15.23 -7.56 -48.96
CA MET A 266 15.92 -6.28 -48.76
C MET A 266 16.65 -6.22 -47.41
N ASP A 267 16.16 -6.92 -46.40
CA ASP A 267 16.76 -7.07 -45.07
C ASP A 267 17.09 -8.56 -44.84
N LEU A 268 18.29 -8.85 -44.37
CA LEU A 268 18.74 -10.21 -44.08
C LEU A 268 19.58 -10.19 -42.81
N ARG A 269 19.12 -10.92 -41.79
CA ARG A 269 19.80 -11.03 -40.51
C ARG A 269 20.24 -12.46 -40.31
N LEU A 270 21.55 -12.64 -40.20
CA LEU A 270 22.22 -13.94 -40.15
C LEU A 270 23.07 -14.00 -38.89
N ASN A 271 22.44 -13.83 -37.74
CA ASN A 271 23.12 -13.67 -36.46
C ASN A 271 23.38 -15.05 -35.83
N TYR A 272 24.48 -15.20 -35.07
CA TYR A 272 24.86 -16.46 -34.37
C TYR A 272 25.18 -17.67 -35.29
N MET A 273 25.75 -17.45 -36.47
CA MET A 273 25.96 -18.47 -37.51
C MET A 273 27.30 -19.19 -37.43
N GLU A 274 27.78 -19.49 -36.21
CA GLU A 274 29.10 -20.10 -35.96
C GLU A 274 29.37 -21.41 -36.74
N LYS A 275 28.31 -22.13 -37.12
CA LYS A 275 28.39 -23.38 -37.90
C LYS A 275 28.63 -23.16 -39.40
N TRP A 276 28.48 -21.94 -39.91
CA TRP A 276 28.67 -21.62 -41.32
C TRP A 276 30.13 -21.23 -41.58
N ASN A 277 30.69 -21.76 -42.68
CA ASN A 277 32.00 -21.34 -43.16
C ASN A 277 31.93 -19.88 -43.66
N GLU A 278 32.86 -19.03 -43.22
CA GLU A 278 32.93 -17.60 -43.57
C GLU A 278 32.76 -17.38 -45.09
N LYS A 279 33.51 -18.12 -45.93
CA LYS A 279 33.44 -17.96 -47.41
C LYS A 279 32.10 -18.38 -48.02
N ASP A 280 31.45 -19.37 -47.42
CA ASP A 280 30.17 -19.88 -47.91
C ASP A 280 29.07 -18.85 -47.61
N LEU A 281 29.05 -18.28 -46.41
CA LEU A 281 28.22 -17.12 -46.04
C LEU A 281 28.44 -15.95 -47.02
N LEU A 282 29.69 -15.54 -47.24
CA LEU A 282 30.02 -14.37 -48.05
C LEU A 282 29.63 -14.56 -49.53
N SER A 283 29.94 -15.71 -50.11
CA SER A 283 29.60 -16.04 -51.50
C SER A 283 28.10 -16.20 -51.76
N MET A 284 27.32 -16.55 -50.73
CA MET A 284 25.86 -16.63 -50.80
C MET A 284 25.22 -15.25 -50.78
N VAL A 285 25.63 -14.35 -49.86
CA VAL A 285 25.06 -12.99 -49.79
C VAL A 285 25.30 -12.21 -51.08
N CYS A 286 26.43 -12.44 -51.77
CA CYS A 286 26.71 -11.89 -53.10
C CYS A 286 25.66 -12.26 -54.18
N GLN A 287 24.84 -13.29 -53.97
CA GLN A 287 23.83 -13.74 -54.96
C GLN A 287 22.47 -13.03 -54.81
N ILE A 288 22.32 -12.12 -53.83
CA ILE A 288 21.06 -11.43 -53.53
C ILE A 288 21.19 -9.93 -53.92
N PRO A 289 20.92 -9.56 -55.19
CA PRO A 289 21.19 -8.20 -55.69
C PRO A 289 20.20 -7.14 -55.16
N THR A 290 19.09 -7.55 -54.56
CA THR A 290 18.08 -6.65 -53.98
C THR A 290 18.39 -6.21 -52.55
N LEU A 291 19.38 -6.84 -51.91
CA LEU A 291 19.67 -6.64 -50.49
C LEU A 291 20.13 -5.20 -50.20
N ARG A 292 19.64 -4.62 -49.09
CA ARG A 292 19.91 -3.25 -48.63
C ARG A 292 20.41 -3.22 -47.20
N ILE A 293 19.82 -4.02 -46.34
CA ILE A 293 20.17 -4.17 -44.93
C ILE A 293 20.74 -5.57 -44.75
N LEU A 294 21.93 -5.66 -44.15
CA LEU A 294 22.56 -6.94 -43.80
C LEU A 294 23.04 -6.87 -42.36
N ASP A 295 22.49 -7.74 -41.52
CA ASP A 295 22.92 -7.92 -40.13
C ASP A 295 23.68 -9.25 -40.01
N LEU A 296 24.96 -9.16 -39.61
CA LEU A 296 25.84 -10.29 -39.34
C LEU A 296 26.27 -10.32 -37.86
N PHE A 297 25.46 -9.77 -36.95
CA PHE A 297 25.79 -9.71 -35.53
C PHE A 297 26.17 -11.09 -34.95
N ASN A 298 27.27 -11.12 -34.20
CA ASN A 298 27.75 -12.32 -33.52
C ASN A 298 28.10 -13.50 -34.47
N ASN A 299 28.87 -13.21 -35.53
CA ASN A 299 29.46 -14.20 -36.44
C ASN A 299 30.99 -14.09 -36.44
N HIS A 300 31.71 -15.19 -36.31
CA HIS A 300 33.18 -15.14 -36.47
C HIS A 300 33.55 -14.84 -37.93
N LEU A 301 34.04 -13.62 -38.23
CA LEU A 301 34.45 -13.17 -39.58
C LEU A 301 35.95 -12.84 -39.65
N THR A 302 36.76 -13.48 -38.81
CA THR A 302 38.13 -13.02 -38.49
C THR A 302 39.06 -13.04 -39.71
N ASN A 303 38.87 -13.94 -40.67
CA ASN A 303 39.83 -14.21 -41.75
C ASN A 303 39.35 -13.86 -43.16
N SER A 304 38.07 -13.55 -43.37
CA SER A 304 37.47 -13.42 -44.71
C SER A 304 36.93 -12.02 -45.07
N THR A 305 37.24 -11.00 -44.27
CA THR A 305 36.81 -9.59 -44.49
C THR A 305 37.17 -9.02 -45.86
N GLY A 306 38.22 -9.53 -46.53
CA GLY A 306 38.61 -9.11 -47.88
C GLY A 306 37.63 -9.51 -49.00
N GLU A 307 36.60 -10.32 -48.74
CA GLU A 307 35.57 -10.70 -49.74
C GLU A 307 34.31 -9.80 -49.66
N LEU A 308 34.26 -8.84 -48.72
CA LEU A 308 33.15 -7.89 -48.51
C LEU A 308 32.93 -6.90 -49.68
N LEU A 309 33.92 -6.70 -50.56
CA LEU A 309 33.90 -5.77 -51.69
C LEU A 309 32.68 -5.86 -52.61
N ASN A 310 32.05 -7.03 -52.66
CA ASN A 310 31.00 -7.36 -53.61
C ASN A 310 29.61 -6.84 -53.22
N TRP A 311 29.42 -6.23 -52.05
CA TRP A 311 28.10 -5.79 -51.56
C TRP A 311 27.83 -4.28 -51.72
N SER A 312 28.28 -3.71 -52.84
CA SER A 312 28.16 -2.27 -53.16
C SER A 312 26.74 -1.67 -53.08
N GLN A 313 25.71 -2.52 -53.09
CA GLN A 313 24.28 -2.16 -53.06
C GLN A 313 23.71 -1.90 -51.66
N LEU A 314 24.44 -2.23 -50.58
CA LEU A 314 23.94 -2.08 -49.21
C LEU A 314 23.79 -0.61 -48.80
N THR A 315 22.75 -0.35 -48.02
CA THR A 315 22.48 0.91 -47.32
C THR A 315 22.73 0.78 -45.82
N GLU A 316 22.61 -0.41 -45.24
CA GLU A 316 22.88 -0.66 -43.82
C GLU A 316 23.64 -1.99 -43.65
N LEU A 317 24.64 -1.99 -42.77
CA LEU A 317 25.49 -3.15 -42.53
C LEU A 317 25.85 -3.24 -41.03
N ASP A 318 25.44 -4.32 -40.37
CA ASP A 318 25.91 -4.66 -39.02
C ASP A 318 26.97 -5.76 -39.06
N LEU A 319 28.15 -5.44 -38.55
CA LEU A 319 29.28 -6.33 -38.34
C LEU A 319 29.65 -6.42 -36.85
N SER A 320 28.72 -6.11 -35.94
CA SER A 320 28.97 -6.06 -34.51
C SER A 320 29.24 -7.44 -33.88
N ASN A 321 30.19 -7.49 -32.95
CA ASN A 321 30.67 -8.71 -32.29
C ASN A 321 31.08 -9.82 -33.28
N THR A 322 31.75 -9.47 -34.38
CA THR A 322 32.19 -10.44 -35.41
C THR A 322 33.67 -10.84 -35.32
N ASN A 323 34.29 -10.56 -34.17
CA ASN A 323 35.71 -10.80 -33.88
C ASN A 323 36.69 -10.07 -34.82
N ILE A 324 36.26 -9.01 -35.52
CA ILE A 324 37.11 -8.30 -36.47
C ILE A 324 38.20 -7.52 -35.72
N ILE A 325 39.46 -7.88 -35.97
CA ILE A 325 40.64 -7.17 -35.42
C ILE A 325 41.05 -5.99 -36.32
N ILE A 326 40.95 -6.18 -37.63
CA ILE A 326 41.27 -5.18 -38.67
C ILE A 326 40.29 -5.42 -39.84
N LEU A 327 39.73 -4.34 -40.39
CA LEU A 327 39.16 -4.35 -41.75
C LEU A 327 40.29 -4.00 -42.74
N PRO A 328 40.72 -4.93 -43.63
CA PRO A 328 41.73 -4.64 -44.63
C PRO A 328 41.29 -3.52 -45.57
N LYS A 329 42.24 -2.68 -45.99
CA LYS A 329 41.96 -1.62 -46.97
C LYS A 329 41.36 -2.20 -48.25
N GLY A 330 40.28 -1.58 -48.71
CA GLY A 330 39.49 -1.98 -49.86
C GLY A 330 38.26 -2.81 -49.52
N SER A 331 38.16 -3.43 -48.33
CA SER A 331 37.08 -4.37 -47.98
C SER A 331 35.67 -3.79 -48.11
N ILE A 332 35.47 -2.52 -47.78
CA ILE A 332 34.14 -1.87 -47.83
C ILE A 332 34.12 -0.59 -48.68
N ASP A 333 35.22 -0.25 -49.37
CA ASP A 333 35.34 1.02 -50.07
C ASP A 333 34.37 1.19 -51.27
N SER A 334 33.81 0.08 -51.76
CA SER A 334 32.83 0.01 -52.86
C SER A 334 31.41 0.38 -52.42
N MET A 335 31.09 0.37 -51.13
CA MET A 335 29.75 0.53 -50.57
C MET A 335 29.31 2.01 -50.52
N LYS A 336 29.33 2.69 -51.67
CA LYS A 336 29.03 4.14 -51.76
C LYS A 336 27.60 4.52 -51.37
N GLN A 337 26.69 3.57 -51.30
CA GLN A 337 25.29 3.77 -50.89
C GLN A 337 25.04 3.52 -49.39
N LEU A 338 26.08 3.11 -48.65
CA LEU A 338 25.96 2.79 -47.22
C LEU A 338 25.68 4.06 -46.41
N LYS A 339 24.57 4.03 -45.68
CA LYS A 339 24.05 5.06 -44.76
C LYS A 339 24.34 4.71 -43.30
N SER A 340 24.23 3.44 -42.93
CA SER A 340 24.51 2.97 -41.56
C SER A 340 25.58 1.88 -41.56
N LEU A 341 26.57 2.02 -40.67
CA LEU A 341 27.59 1.00 -40.42
C LEU A 341 27.79 0.83 -38.91
N THR A 342 27.52 -0.37 -38.41
CA THR A 342 27.73 -0.72 -37.01
C THR A 342 28.81 -1.79 -36.86
N LEU A 343 29.78 -1.51 -36.00
CA LEU A 343 31.01 -2.28 -35.77
C LEU A 343 31.24 -2.49 -34.27
N HIS A 344 30.16 -2.52 -33.48
CA HIS A 344 30.21 -2.58 -32.02
C HIS A 344 30.98 -3.81 -31.53
N THR A 345 31.63 -3.72 -30.38
CA THR A 345 32.03 -4.92 -29.60
C THR A 345 32.93 -5.88 -30.41
N ASN A 346 33.79 -5.33 -31.28
CA ASN A 346 34.77 -6.07 -32.10
C ASN A 346 36.16 -6.08 -31.43
N MET A 347 37.25 -6.18 -32.18
CA MET A 347 38.63 -6.05 -31.69
C MET A 347 39.42 -4.96 -32.44
N LEU A 348 38.73 -3.97 -33.04
CA LEU A 348 39.34 -2.95 -33.87
C LEU A 348 40.34 -2.10 -33.06
N THR A 349 41.58 -1.99 -33.54
CA THR A 349 42.64 -1.19 -32.90
C THR A 349 42.78 0.23 -33.45
N LYS A 350 42.19 0.49 -34.62
CA LYS A 350 42.12 1.80 -35.29
C LYS A 350 40.81 1.92 -36.08
N VAL A 351 40.46 3.14 -36.47
CA VAL A 351 39.37 3.36 -37.44
C VAL A 351 39.74 2.73 -38.79
N PRO A 352 38.86 1.93 -39.42
CA PRO A 352 39.08 1.38 -40.75
C PRO A 352 39.37 2.43 -41.83
N ASP A 353 40.44 2.25 -42.61
CA ASP A 353 40.87 3.23 -43.62
C ASP A 353 39.79 3.51 -44.68
N ASP A 354 38.91 2.54 -44.94
CA ASP A 354 37.85 2.60 -45.95
C ASP A 354 36.66 3.49 -45.55
N ILE A 355 36.51 3.88 -44.28
CA ILE A 355 35.41 4.76 -43.85
C ILE A 355 35.47 6.08 -44.62
N ARG A 356 36.67 6.61 -44.89
CA ARG A 356 36.90 7.80 -45.73
C ARG A 356 36.37 7.69 -47.16
N SER A 357 35.96 6.50 -47.61
CA SER A 357 35.38 6.23 -48.92
C SER A 357 33.84 6.19 -48.93
N LEU A 358 33.18 6.20 -47.76
CA LEU A 358 31.74 6.02 -47.59
C LEU A 358 31.00 7.37 -47.60
N ILE A 359 30.88 7.97 -48.79
CA ILE A 359 30.35 9.34 -48.98
C ILE A 359 28.88 9.54 -48.56
N SER A 360 28.10 8.48 -48.43
CA SER A 360 26.67 8.51 -48.06
C SER A 360 26.40 8.13 -46.60
N LEU A 361 27.45 7.95 -45.80
CA LEU A 361 27.34 7.46 -44.43
C LEU A 361 26.73 8.54 -43.54
N GLU A 362 25.59 8.21 -42.93
CA GLU A 362 24.78 9.06 -42.05
C GLU A 362 24.94 8.65 -40.57
N VAL A 363 25.17 7.37 -40.30
CA VAL A 363 25.37 6.79 -38.96
C VAL A 363 26.58 5.85 -38.95
N LEU A 364 27.47 6.04 -37.99
CA LEU A 364 28.62 5.19 -37.77
C LEU A 364 28.82 4.92 -36.29
N SER A 365 28.82 3.66 -35.89
CA SER A 365 29.09 3.29 -34.49
C SER A 365 30.13 2.18 -34.35
N MET A 366 31.12 2.44 -33.50
CA MET A 366 32.19 1.52 -33.08
C MET A 366 32.21 1.36 -31.55
N LEU A 367 31.05 1.55 -30.91
CA LEU A 367 30.82 1.47 -29.47
C LEU A 367 31.28 0.12 -28.88
N THR A 368 31.59 0.09 -27.58
CA THR A 368 31.95 -1.15 -26.89
C THR A 368 31.05 -1.40 -25.68
N ILE A 369 30.32 -2.52 -25.69
CA ILE A 369 29.47 -2.93 -24.58
C ILE A 369 30.31 -3.74 -23.57
N PRO A 370 30.40 -3.34 -22.29
CA PRO A 370 31.10 -4.11 -21.27
C PRO A 370 30.41 -5.46 -21.04
N SER A 371 31.03 -6.55 -21.49
CA SER A 371 30.52 -7.91 -21.29
C SER A 371 31.67 -8.88 -21.06
N PRO A 372 31.63 -9.73 -20.01
CA PRO A 372 32.72 -10.67 -19.70
C PRO A 372 32.90 -11.78 -20.74
N ILE A 373 31.99 -11.88 -21.73
CA ILE A 373 31.97 -12.94 -22.77
C ILE A 373 32.28 -12.37 -24.16
N MET A 374 32.22 -11.05 -24.36
CA MET A 374 32.27 -10.42 -25.69
C MET A 374 33.56 -9.63 -25.92
N TYR A 375 33.88 -9.38 -27.20
CA TYR A 375 35.06 -8.64 -27.58
C TYR A 375 34.88 -7.12 -27.39
N HIS A 376 35.98 -6.38 -27.30
CA HIS A 376 35.95 -4.95 -27.01
C HIS A 376 36.79 -4.21 -28.05
N ASN A 377 36.25 -3.15 -28.68
CA ASN A 377 37.06 -2.32 -29.57
C ASN A 377 38.16 -1.62 -28.74
N LEU A 378 39.33 -1.52 -29.34
CA LEU A 378 40.57 -1.11 -28.70
C LEU A 378 41.13 0.17 -29.34
N ILE A 379 40.30 0.92 -30.09
CA ILE A 379 40.71 2.07 -30.90
C ILE A 379 41.42 3.10 -30.00
N SER A 380 42.72 3.30 -30.22
CA SER A 380 43.55 4.19 -29.41
C SER A 380 43.90 5.51 -30.08
N GLU A 381 43.81 5.55 -31.40
CA GLU A 381 44.18 6.66 -32.27
C GLU A 381 43.11 6.87 -33.35
N VAL A 382 42.89 8.13 -33.71
CA VAL A 382 41.99 8.58 -34.79
C VAL A 382 42.72 9.70 -35.52
N HIS A 383 42.82 9.61 -36.84
CA HIS A 383 43.60 10.52 -37.68
C HIS A 383 42.71 11.42 -38.54
N CYS A 384 43.25 12.55 -38.99
CA CYS A 384 42.48 13.55 -39.75
C CYS A 384 41.99 13.09 -41.14
N GLU A 385 42.49 11.97 -41.65
CA GLU A 385 42.05 11.42 -42.92
C GLU A 385 40.87 10.43 -42.79
N ASP A 386 40.56 9.96 -41.58
CA ASP A 386 39.63 8.84 -41.35
C ASP A 386 38.19 9.19 -41.75
N PHE A 387 37.80 10.46 -41.58
CA PHE A 387 36.46 10.98 -41.84
C PHE A 387 36.40 12.05 -42.94
N VAL A 388 37.47 12.20 -43.74
CA VAL A 388 37.65 13.38 -44.62
C VAL A 388 36.55 13.58 -45.66
N ASN A 389 35.92 12.50 -46.16
CA ASN A 389 34.81 12.58 -47.14
C ASN A 389 33.44 12.13 -46.59
N THR A 390 33.32 11.75 -45.31
CA THR A 390 32.04 11.30 -44.72
C THR A 390 31.21 12.50 -44.27
N THR A 391 30.98 13.46 -45.16
CA THR A 391 30.44 14.79 -44.80
C THR A 391 28.96 14.76 -44.40
N GLN A 392 28.23 13.72 -44.82
CA GLN A 392 26.82 13.50 -44.47
C GLN A 392 26.62 12.82 -43.10
N LEU A 393 27.71 12.50 -42.39
CA LEU A 393 27.63 11.79 -41.11
C LEU A 393 26.91 12.65 -40.08
N SER A 394 25.78 12.14 -39.58
CA SER A 394 24.87 12.78 -38.63
C SER A 394 25.05 12.26 -37.21
N GLU A 395 25.46 10.99 -37.05
CA GLU A 395 25.72 10.35 -35.77
C GLU A 395 27.04 9.57 -35.80
N LEU A 396 27.90 9.82 -34.81
CA LEU A 396 29.18 9.12 -34.63
C LEU A 396 29.33 8.68 -33.17
N ASP A 397 29.34 7.36 -32.96
CA ASP A 397 29.60 6.76 -31.66
C ASP A 397 30.97 6.04 -31.67
N LEU A 398 31.86 6.54 -30.81
CA LEU A 398 33.21 6.05 -30.55
C LEU A 398 33.39 5.72 -29.05
N ASN A 399 32.30 5.51 -28.30
CA ASN A 399 32.36 5.31 -26.86
C ASN A 399 33.10 4.04 -26.45
N SER A 400 33.51 4.00 -25.18
CA SER A 400 34.12 2.82 -24.53
C SER A 400 35.37 2.26 -25.23
N ASN A 401 36.00 3.07 -26.08
CA ASN A 401 37.26 2.78 -26.76
C ASN A 401 38.47 3.24 -25.91
N ARG A 402 39.67 3.26 -26.52
CA ARG A 402 40.94 3.58 -25.84
C ARG A 402 41.55 4.90 -26.32
N ILE A 403 40.77 5.77 -26.98
CA ILE A 403 41.27 6.99 -27.63
C ILE A 403 41.94 7.88 -26.58
N THR A 404 43.21 8.26 -26.82
CA THR A 404 44.02 9.03 -25.86
C THR A 404 44.14 10.52 -26.21
N LYS A 405 44.08 10.84 -27.51
CA LYS A 405 44.22 12.19 -28.08
C LYS A 405 43.36 12.31 -29.34
N LEU A 406 42.86 13.52 -29.59
CA LEU A 406 42.29 13.94 -30.87
C LEU A 406 43.07 15.17 -31.37
N ASP A 407 43.24 15.28 -32.68
CA ASP A 407 43.82 16.44 -33.34
C ASP A 407 42.74 17.37 -33.90
N GLY A 408 43.11 18.60 -34.23
CA GLY A 408 42.15 19.65 -34.65
C GLY A 408 41.32 19.27 -35.88
N CYS A 409 41.95 18.63 -36.86
CA CYS A 409 41.35 18.30 -38.16
C CYS A 409 40.49 17.03 -38.19
N VAL A 410 40.37 16.27 -37.09
CA VAL A 410 39.71 14.94 -37.09
C VAL A 410 38.23 14.98 -37.47
N PHE A 411 37.51 16.02 -37.04
CA PHE A 411 36.08 16.19 -37.32
C PHE A 411 35.76 17.44 -38.16
N GLU A 412 36.78 18.08 -38.74
CA GLU A 412 36.66 19.38 -39.42
C GLU A 412 35.67 19.37 -40.60
N ASN A 413 35.54 18.23 -41.29
CA ASN A 413 34.65 18.06 -42.45
C ASN A 413 33.24 17.54 -42.10
N LEU A 414 32.98 17.18 -40.84
CA LEU A 414 31.72 16.57 -40.38
C LEU A 414 30.63 17.64 -40.13
N ASN A 415 30.26 18.36 -41.18
CA ASN A 415 29.38 19.54 -41.08
C ASN A 415 27.91 19.21 -40.79
N ASP A 416 27.47 17.98 -41.06
CA ASP A 416 26.10 17.52 -40.79
C ASP A 416 25.95 16.74 -39.46
N LEU A 417 27.04 16.58 -38.70
CA LEU A 417 27.06 15.82 -37.45
C LEU A 417 26.23 16.50 -36.36
N LYS A 418 25.30 15.74 -35.78
CA LYS A 418 24.40 16.16 -34.70
C LYS A 418 24.71 15.48 -33.36
N VAL A 419 25.11 14.22 -33.40
CA VAL A 419 25.40 13.39 -32.22
C VAL A 419 26.84 12.89 -32.29
N LEU A 420 27.61 13.15 -31.24
CA LEU A 420 28.97 12.63 -31.07
C LEU A 420 29.16 12.07 -29.67
N ASP A 421 29.27 10.74 -29.57
CA ASP A 421 29.63 10.07 -28.32
C ASP A 421 31.12 9.66 -28.34
N LEU A 422 31.88 10.24 -27.42
CA LEU A 422 33.28 9.92 -27.14
C LEU A 422 33.45 9.53 -25.67
N SER A 423 32.38 9.18 -24.95
CA SER A 423 32.39 8.80 -23.55
C SER A 423 33.24 7.55 -23.29
N HIS A 424 33.57 7.31 -22.02
CA HIS A 424 34.34 6.13 -21.57
C HIS A 424 35.73 5.94 -22.23
N ASN A 425 36.25 6.96 -22.93
CA ASN A 425 37.58 6.95 -23.57
C ASN A 425 38.70 7.47 -22.64
N LYS A 426 39.96 7.29 -23.07
CA LYS A 426 41.17 7.68 -22.30
C LYS A 426 41.70 9.07 -22.64
N LEU A 427 40.82 9.95 -23.13
CA LEU A 427 41.16 11.30 -23.57
C LEU A 427 41.58 12.19 -22.38
N PHE A 428 42.83 12.69 -22.43
CA PHE A 428 43.40 13.56 -21.38
C PHE A 428 43.07 15.05 -21.58
N THR A 429 42.80 15.46 -22.82
CA THR A 429 42.45 16.82 -23.21
C THR A 429 41.50 16.80 -24.40
N VAL A 430 40.64 17.82 -24.48
CA VAL A 430 39.77 18.09 -25.64
C VAL A 430 40.56 18.64 -26.85
N GLY A 431 41.80 19.11 -26.63
CA GLY A 431 42.67 19.60 -27.71
C GLY A 431 42.13 20.84 -28.43
N GLU A 432 42.35 20.91 -29.74
CA GLU A 432 41.82 21.98 -30.60
C GLU A 432 40.56 21.53 -31.37
N THR A 433 40.13 20.27 -31.20
CA THR A 433 39.19 19.55 -32.06
C THR A 433 37.78 20.16 -32.15
N PHE A 434 37.34 20.92 -31.15
CA PHE A 434 36.02 21.58 -31.15
C PHE A 434 36.11 23.12 -31.23
N ARG A 435 37.27 23.66 -31.63
CA ARG A 435 37.42 25.10 -31.90
C ARG A 435 36.84 25.55 -33.24
N SER A 436 36.70 24.62 -34.18
CA SER A 436 36.22 24.84 -35.55
C SER A 436 35.59 23.57 -36.10
N GLY A 437 34.60 23.71 -36.98
CA GLY A 437 33.79 22.58 -37.49
C GLY A 437 32.59 22.27 -36.59
N LEU A 438 31.90 21.16 -36.88
CA LEU A 438 30.77 20.63 -36.09
C LEU A 438 29.63 21.64 -35.82
N GLN A 439 29.33 22.51 -36.80
CA GLN A 439 28.38 23.63 -36.63
C GLN A 439 26.94 23.19 -36.34
N LYS A 440 26.55 21.94 -36.67
CA LYS A 440 25.22 21.37 -36.43
C LYS A 440 25.17 20.40 -35.23
N LEU A 441 26.25 20.28 -34.47
CA LEU A 441 26.31 19.34 -33.35
C LEU A 441 25.33 19.79 -32.25
N GLU A 442 24.38 18.92 -31.90
CA GLU A 442 23.35 19.17 -30.90
C GLU A 442 23.67 18.46 -29.57
N PHE A 443 24.31 17.28 -29.64
CA PHE A 443 24.67 16.43 -28.49
C PHE A 443 26.15 16.01 -28.52
N LEU A 444 26.85 16.21 -27.41
CA LEU A 444 28.27 15.82 -27.24
C LEU A 444 28.51 15.16 -25.88
N ASP A 445 28.86 13.86 -25.89
CA ASP A 445 29.28 13.15 -24.68
C ASP A 445 30.79 12.95 -24.62
N LEU A 446 31.38 13.46 -23.54
CA LEU A 446 32.79 13.38 -23.18
C LEU A 446 32.96 12.79 -21.77
N SER A 447 32.01 12.02 -21.27
CA SER A 447 31.98 11.55 -19.90
C SER A 447 32.92 10.38 -19.60
N LYS A 448 33.17 10.14 -18.30
CA LYS A 448 34.04 9.10 -17.72
C LYS A 448 35.45 9.05 -18.33
N LYS A 449 35.95 10.21 -18.74
CA LYS A 449 37.33 10.42 -19.20
C LYS A 449 38.31 10.62 -18.05
N ILE A 450 39.58 10.67 -18.42
CA ILE A 450 40.68 11.23 -17.63
C ILE A 450 41.03 12.66 -18.09
N LEU A 451 40.02 13.43 -18.53
CA LEU A 451 40.21 14.84 -18.88
C LEU A 451 40.87 15.56 -17.72
N SER A 452 41.93 16.32 -17.97
CA SER A 452 42.71 17.00 -16.93
C SER A 452 42.47 18.51 -16.88
N ILE A 453 42.25 19.15 -18.03
CA ILE A 453 42.04 20.61 -18.15
C ILE A 453 41.12 20.91 -19.34
N VAL A 454 40.12 21.79 -19.13
CA VAL A 454 39.51 22.56 -20.24
C VAL A 454 39.94 24.02 -20.14
N LYS A 455 40.36 24.56 -21.28
CA LYS A 455 40.88 25.92 -21.50
C LYS A 455 39.81 26.75 -22.23
N LYS A 456 39.92 28.08 -22.08
CA LYS A 456 39.09 29.05 -22.81
C LYS A 456 38.99 28.73 -24.30
N GLY A 457 37.76 28.76 -24.83
CA GLY A 457 37.46 28.63 -26.25
C GLY A 457 37.69 27.25 -26.87
N GLN A 458 37.89 26.18 -26.08
CA GLN A 458 38.01 24.83 -26.66
C GLN A 458 36.72 24.31 -27.30
N PHE A 459 35.56 24.82 -26.90
CA PHE A 459 34.24 24.51 -27.48
C PHE A 459 33.69 25.61 -28.39
N GLN A 460 34.54 26.58 -28.80
CA GLN A 460 34.08 27.81 -29.46
C GLN A 460 33.30 27.54 -30.76
N GLY A 461 33.57 26.47 -31.49
CA GLY A 461 32.89 26.16 -32.76
C GLY A 461 31.49 25.54 -32.61
N LEU A 462 31.13 25.05 -31.41
CA LEU A 462 29.94 24.23 -31.17
C LEU A 462 28.67 25.07 -30.94
N HIS A 463 28.38 26.00 -31.86
CA HIS A 463 27.32 27.00 -31.68
C HIS A 463 25.90 26.41 -31.59
N SER A 464 25.63 25.24 -32.16
CA SER A 464 24.31 24.58 -32.11
C SER A 464 24.15 23.59 -30.95
N LEU A 465 25.15 23.48 -30.06
CA LEU A 465 25.17 22.45 -29.03
C LEU A 465 24.14 22.73 -27.94
N LYS A 466 23.23 21.77 -27.75
CA LYS A 466 22.17 21.79 -26.73
C LYS A 466 22.56 21.01 -25.49
N SER A 467 23.26 19.88 -25.65
CA SER A 467 23.63 18.99 -24.56
C SER A 467 25.13 18.69 -24.55
N LEU A 468 25.78 18.98 -23.42
CA LEU A 468 27.19 18.68 -23.18
C LEU A 468 27.37 17.86 -21.90
N ASN A 469 27.94 16.67 -22.01
CA ASN A 469 28.34 15.86 -20.87
C ASN A 469 29.87 15.78 -20.77
N VAL A 470 30.44 16.36 -19.72
CA VAL A 470 31.88 16.35 -19.38
C VAL A 470 32.11 15.81 -17.96
N LEU A 471 31.21 14.95 -17.46
CA LEU A 471 31.35 14.27 -16.18
C LEU A 471 32.62 13.40 -16.17
N SER A 472 33.55 13.64 -15.26
CA SER A 472 34.86 12.96 -15.25
C SER A 472 34.96 11.93 -14.13
N GLY A 473 35.78 10.90 -14.33
CA GLY A 473 36.18 10.01 -13.23
C GLY A 473 37.11 10.69 -12.23
N GLN A 474 37.87 11.69 -12.68
CA GLN A 474 38.99 12.32 -11.98
C GLN A 474 38.77 13.82 -11.76
N ILE A 475 39.47 14.41 -10.79
CA ILE A 475 39.46 15.86 -10.58
C ILE A 475 40.24 16.55 -11.71
N TRP A 476 39.61 17.55 -12.32
CA TRP A 476 40.15 18.25 -13.49
C TRP A 476 39.91 19.75 -13.41
N ARG A 477 40.77 20.57 -14.03
CA ARG A 477 40.73 22.04 -13.87
C ARG A 477 39.94 22.71 -14.99
N VAL A 478 38.81 23.32 -14.63
CA VAL A 478 38.06 24.23 -15.50
C VAL A 478 38.65 25.64 -15.37
N ARG A 479 39.09 26.23 -16.48
CA ARG A 479 39.53 27.64 -16.53
C ARG A 479 38.34 28.60 -16.71
N GLU A 480 38.62 29.88 -16.53
CA GLU A 480 37.70 30.98 -16.88
C GLU A 480 37.34 30.91 -18.38
N MET A 481 36.08 31.19 -18.72
CA MET A 481 35.54 31.15 -20.09
C MET A 481 35.74 29.80 -20.82
N ALA A 482 35.78 28.68 -20.08
CA ALA A 482 35.93 27.34 -20.67
C ALA A 482 34.78 26.94 -21.60
N PHE A 483 33.55 27.36 -21.28
CA PHE A 483 32.33 27.09 -22.04
C PHE A 483 31.96 28.20 -23.04
N TRP A 484 32.88 29.14 -23.30
CA TRP A 484 32.64 30.22 -24.25
C TRP A 484 32.40 29.69 -25.68
N GLY A 485 31.31 30.15 -26.29
CA GLY A 485 30.79 29.72 -27.59
C GLY A 485 29.53 28.84 -27.52
N LEU A 486 29.19 28.30 -26.34
CA LEU A 486 28.04 27.42 -26.11
C LEU A 486 26.75 28.19 -25.77
N GLU A 487 26.39 29.14 -26.61
CA GLU A 487 25.29 30.09 -26.35
C GLU A 487 23.89 29.44 -26.38
N ASN A 488 23.72 28.33 -27.10
CA ASN A 488 22.46 27.58 -27.22
C ASN A 488 22.40 26.33 -26.31
N LEU A 489 23.27 26.24 -25.30
CA LEU A 489 23.34 25.08 -24.42
C LEU A 489 22.16 25.04 -23.44
N GLU A 490 21.34 24.00 -23.56
CA GLU A 490 20.16 23.73 -22.74
C GLU A 490 20.49 22.81 -21.55
N SER A 491 21.46 21.89 -21.72
CA SER A 491 21.84 20.87 -20.74
C SER A 491 23.36 20.75 -20.59
N LEU A 492 23.84 20.80 -19.35
CA LEU A 492 25.25 20.67 -19.00
C LEU A 492 25.44 19.73 -17.80
N ILE A 493 26.23 18.67 -18.01
CA ILE A 493 26.66 17.75 -16.95
C ILE A 493 28.17 17.86 -16.83
N LEU A 494 28.69 18.21 -15.65
CA LEU A 494 30.14 18.31 -15.42
C LEU A 494 30.57 17.81 -14.04
N SER A 495 31.85 17.45 -13.93
CA SER A 495 32.52 17.35 -12.62
C SER A 495 33.32 18.62 -12.35
N LEU A 496 33.22 19.18 -11.14
CA LEU A 496 34.02 20.31 -10.69
C LEU A 496 35.04 19.92 -9.62
N PRO A 497 36.25 20.49 -9.66
CA PRO A 497 37.14 20.50 -8.51
C PRO A 497 36.56 21.41 -7.42
N LEU A 498 36.94 21.15 -6.16
CA LEU A 498 36.72 22.07 -5.02
C LEU A 498 37.20 23.52 -5.31
N TYR A 499 38.21 23.68 -6.17
CA TYR A 499 38.77 24.96 -6.57
C TYR A 499 38.63 25.14 -8.09
N TYR A 500 37.55 25.78 -8.53
CA TYR A 500 37.31 26.11 -9.94
C TYR A 500 37.47 27.63 -10.21
N GLU A 501 37.82 27.97 -11.45
CA GLU A 501 38.01 29.35 -11.94
C GLU A 501 36.97 29.72 -13.01
N THR A 502 35.89 28.92 -13.13
CA THR A 502 34.89 29.04 -14.19
C THR A 502 33.81 30.08 -13.88
N SER A 503 33.25 30.68 -14.93
CA SER A 503 32.05 31.50 -14.90
C SER A 503 31.00 30.81 -15.77
N PHE A 504 29.73 30.92 -15.41
CA PHE A 504 28.60 30.45 -16.22
C PHE A 504 27.87 31.60 -16.95
N SER A 505 28.47 32.79 -16.98
CA SER A 505 27.92 34.03 -17.59
C SER A 505 27.47 33.90 -19.06
N GLU A 506 28.06 32.97 -19.79
CA GLU A 506 27.81 32.69 -21.20
C GLU A 506 26.61 31.75 -21.43
N LEU A 507 26.18 31.00 -20.41
CA LEU A 507 25.20 29.91 -20.53
C LEU A 507 23.77 30.38 -20.21
N GLN A 508 23.31 31.43 -20.91
CA GLN A 508 22.05 32.13 -20.59
C GLN A 508 20.80 31.29 -20.89
N ASN A 509 20.89 30.31 -21.79
CA ASN A 509 19.80 29.41 -22.18
C ASN A 509 19.80 28.08 -21.41
N LEU A 510 20.67 27.91 -20.40
CA LEU A 510 20.82 26.65 -19.69
C LEU A 510 19.58 26.36 -18.82
N GLU A 511 18.91 25.25 -19.12
CA GLU A 511 17.73 24.78 -18.38
C GLU A 511 18.10 23.67 -17.37
N ASN A 512 19.07 22.82 -17.72
CA ASN A 512 19.46 21.66 -16.92
C ASN A 512 20.96 21.70 -16.58
N LEU A 513 21.29 21.67 -15.29
CA LEU A 513 22.67 21.68 -14.81
C LEU A 513 22.89 20.58 -13.77
N THR A 514 23.84 19.68 -14.05
CA THR A 514 24.32 18.66 -13.11
C THR A 514 25.80 18.89 -12.80
N ILE A 515 26.13 19.05 -11.51
CA ILE A 515 27.50 19.21 -11.03
C ILE A 515 27.84 18.09 -10.05
N SER A 516 28.86 17.30 -10.38
CA SER A 516 29.53 16.39 -9.44
C SER A 516 30.80 17.04 -8.89
N PHE A 517 30.82 17.31 -7.58
CA PHE A 517 32.03 17.64 -6.85
C PHE A 517 32.70 16.36 -6.37
N LYS A 518 34.03 16.25 -6.56
CA LYS A 518 34.82 15.15 -6.00
C LYS A 518 35.78 15.65 -4.94
N VAL A 519 35.87 14.94 -3.83
CA VAL A 519 36.67 15.32 -2.66
C VAL A 519 37.70 14.23 -2.37
N LEU A 520 38.99 14.56 -2.43
CA LEU A 520 40.07 13.58 -2.22
C LEU A 520 40.48 13.43 -0.74
N SER A 521 39.99 14.26 0.18
CA SER A 521 40.31 14.18 1.62
C SER A 521 39.35 14.99 2.49
N SER A 522 39.22 14.63 3.77
CA SER A 522 38.39 15.32 4.76
C SER A 522 38.76 16.81 4.87
N PHE A 523 37.82 17.70 4.53
CA PHE A 523 38.04 19.14 4.47
C PHE A 523 37.97 19.77 5.87
N ARG A 524 38.79 20.80 6.15
CA ARG A 524 38.93 21.38 7.51
C ARG A 524 38.90 22.91 7.60
N SER A 525 38.52 23.63 6.53
CA SER A 525 38.37 25.09 6.61
C SER A 525 37.32 25.63 5.62
N PRO A 526 36.41 26.52 6.03
CA PRO A 526 35.62 27.27 5.06
C PRO A 526 36.54 28.20 4.26
N HIS A 527 36.31 28.29 2.95
CA HIS A 527 36.99 29.22 2.03
C HIS A 527 35.94 29.91 1.16
N PRO A 528 36.23 31.09 0.57
CA PRO A 528 35.20 31.98 0.05
C PRO A 528 34.37 31.33 -1.06
N ASN A 529 33.09 31.14 -0.73
CA ASN A 529 32.12 30.39 -1.51
C ASN A 529 31.83 31.13 -2.83
N ARG A 530 32.15 30.52 -3.98
CA ARG A 530 32.03 31.12 -5.34
C ARG A 530 30.60 31.01 -5.93
N TYR A 531 29.58 31.05 -5.09
CA TYR A 531 28.17 30.95 -5.51
C TYR A 531 27.75 32.05 -6.50
N LYS A 532 28.47 33.19 -6.55
CA LYS A 532 28.21 34.29 -7.48
C LYS A 532 28.33 33.88 -8.96
N ASP A 533 29.11 32.84 -9.25
CA ASP A 533 29.30 32.34 -10.62
C ASP A 533 27.99 31.69 -11.16
N PHE A 534 27.05 31.32 -10.28
CA PHE A 534 25.73 30.79 -10.62
C PHE A 534 24.65 31.87 -10.81
N PHE A 535 24.90 33.13 -10.43
CA PHE A 535 23.89 34.20 -10.52
C PHE A 535 23.45 34.53 -11.96
N TYR A 536 24.18 34.04 -12.96
CA TYR A 536 23.86 34.20 -14.38
C TYR A 536 22.89 33.13 -14.91
N LEU A 537 22.61 32.07 -14.15
CA LEU A 537 21.80 30.93 -14.55
C LEU A 537 20.30 31.15 -14.28
N SER A 538 19.74 32.26 -14.77
CA SER A 538 18.35 32.62 -14.48
C SER A 538 17.30 31.74 -15.17
N SER A 539 17.67 31.05 -16.25
CA SER A 539 16.80 30.18 -17.06
C SER A 539 16.69 28.74 -16.54
N LEU A 540 17.40 28.43 -15.44
CA LEU A 540 17.57 27.06 -14.96
C LEU A 540 16.25 26.51 -14.37
N LYS A 541 15.84 25.34 -14.85
CA LYS A 541 14.68 24.56 -14.42
C LYS A 541 15.06 23.37 -13.56
N ARG A 542 16.19 22.70 -13.87
CA ARG A 542 16.71 21.53 -13.13
C ARG A 542 18.13 21.78 -12.64
N PHE A 543 18.35 21.62 -11.35
CA PHE A 543 19.67 21.75 -10.74
C PHE A 543 20.00 20.57 -9.84
N THR A 544 21.02 19.80 -10.24
CA THR A 544 21.51 18.64 -9.51
C THR A 544 22.94 18.88 -9.05
N VAL A 545 23.19 18.72 -7.75
CA VAL A 545 24.51 18.88 -7.14
C VAL A 545 24.82 17.65 -6.30
N ILE A 546 25.94 16.99 -6.61
CA ILE A 546 26.34 15.72 -6.02
C ILE A 546 27.76 15.88 -5.46
N CYS A 547 27.99 15.47 -4.20
CA CYS A 547 29.34 15.29 -3.67
C CYS A 547 29.69 13.80 -3.65
N GLU A 548 30.56 13.39 -4.58
CA GLU A 548 31.21 12.08 -4.56
C GLU A 548 32.32 12.08 -3.49
N SER A 549 31.95 11.70 -2.26
CA SER A 549 32.87 11.47 -1.13
C SER A 549 32.30 10.50 -0.10
N ASP A 550 33.17 9.74 0.56
CA ASP A 550 32.81 8.82 1.66
C ASP A 550 32.68 9.55 3.02
N HIS A 551 32.61 10.89 3.03
CA HIS A 551 32.72 11.72 4.24
C HIS A 551 31.69 12.86 4.26
N THR A 552 30.98 12.99 5.38
CA THR A 552 29.87 13.93 5.64
C THR A 552 30.27 15.41 5.81
N SER A 553 31.41 15.84 5.26
CA SER A 553 32.04 17.13 5.58
C SER A 553 32.43 17.94 4.34
N PHE A 554 31.44 18.19 3.47
CA PHE A 554 31.55 19.14 2.36
C PHE A 554 30.81 20.44 2.71
N PRO A 555 31.50 21.59 2.92
CA PRO A 555 30.85 22.83 3.32
C PRO A 555 30.42 23.67 2.09
N LEU A 556 29.66 23.08 1.17
CA LEU A 556 28.93 23.85 0.16
C LEU A 556 27.49 24.04 0.65
N ASP A 557 27.35 24.90 1.65
CA ASP A 557 26.05 25.47 1.95
C ASP A 557 25.61 26.30 0.73
N VAL A 558 24.50 25.90 0.12
CA VAL A 558 23.96 26.53 -1.10
C VAL A 558 23.13 27.74 -0.65
N PRO A 559 23.63 28.98 -0.85
CA PRO A 559 23.06 30.13 -0.18
C PRO A 559 21.75 30.57 -0.85
N SER A 560 20.86 31.18 -0.05
CA SER A 560 19.56 31.70 -0.48
C SER A 560 19.63 32.63 -1.71
N GLU A 561 20.73 33.38 -1.83
CA GLU A 561 21.00 34.30 -2.93
C GLU A 561 21.20 33.59 -4.27
N MET A 562 21.63 32.32 -4.26
CA MET A 562 21.75 31.50 -5.47
C MET A 562 20.37 31.06 -5.96
N PHE A 563 19.52 30.61 -5.03
CA PHE A 563 18.11 30.28 -5.28
C PHE A 563 17.31 31.50 -5.75
N GLN A 564 17.60 32.69 -5.21
CA GLN A 564 17.04 33.97 -5.65
C GLN A 564 17.35 34.31 -7.13
N ALA A 565 18.47 33.82 -7.68
CA ALA A 565 18.81 33.98 -9.09
C ALA A 565 18.06 32.97 -9.98
N MET A 566 17.94 31.72 -9.54
CA MET A 566 17.34 30.59 -10.28
C MET A 566 15.81 30.56 -10.17
N LYS A 567 15.13 31.68 -10.48
CA LYS A 567 13.70 31.90 -10.22
C LYS A 567 12.73 30.94 -10.93
N HIS A 568 13.20 30.21 -11.94
CA HIS A 568 12.40 29.24 -12.70
C HIS A 568 12.69 27.78 -12.32
N LEU A 569 13.45 27.55 -11.26
CA LEU A 569 13.79 26.20 -10.79
C LEU A 569 12.53 25.42 -10.41
N GLU A 570 12.33 24.27 -11.06
CA GLU A 570 11.27 23.30 -10.79
C GLU A 570 11.81 22.08 -10.04
N ASP A 571 13.03 21.64 -10.37
CA ASP A 571 13.64 20.43 -9.82
C ASP A 571 14.99 20.74 -9.15
N PHE A 572 15.12 20.45 -7.85
CA PHE A 572 16.38 20.57 -7.11
C PHE A 572 16.79 19.24 -6.49
N THR A 573 18.04 18.84 -6.71
CA THR A 573 18.63 17.62 -6.14
C THR A 573 19.98 17.93 -5.50
N ALA A 574 20.08 17.68 -4.20
CA ALA A 574 21.31 17.76 -3.42
C ALA A 574 21.66 16.37 -2.84
N VAL A 575 22.88 15.91 -3.09
CA VAL A 575 23.37 14.60 -2.64
C VAL A 575 24.70 14.77 -1.90
N ASN A 576 24.70 14.57 -0.57
CA ASN A 576 25.87 14.75 0.29
C ASN A 576 26.49 16.17 0.22
N ILE A 577 25.65 17.18 0.00
CA ILE A 577 26.09 18.58 -0.21
C ILE A 577 26.07 19.39 1.08
N TYR A 578 25.00 19.25 1.87
CA TYR A 578 24.85 19.98 3.12
C TYR A 578 25.41 19.18 4.29
N ILE A 579 26.06 19.87 5.24
CA ILE A 579 26.55 19.29 6.50
C ILE A 579 25.41 19.14 7.52
N SER A 580 24.46 20.06 7.49
CA SER A 580 23.29 20.14 8.37
C SER A 580 22.06 20.56 7.56
N ALA A 581 20.87 20.55 8.17
CA ALA A 581 19.67 21.15 7.57
C ALA A 581 19.91 22.57 7.03
N PRO A 582 19.41 22.91 5.82
CA PRO A 582 19.52 24.25 5.26
C PRO A 582 18.62 25.26 6.00
N HIS A 583 18.96 26.55 5.93
CA HIS A 583 18.18 27.62 6.58
C HIS A 583 16.75 27.73 6.02
N VAL A 584 15.77 28.13 6.85
CA VAL A 584 14.34 28.22 6.50
C VAL A 584 14.07 29.05 5.23
N ASP A 585 14.81 30.14 5.03
CA ASP A 585 14.65 31.02 3.87
C ASP A 585 15.21 30.45 2.55
N THR A 586 15.92 29.32 2.56
CA THR A 586 16.66 28.77 1.41
C THR A 586 15.79 28.65 0.15
N PHE A 587 14.54 28.16 0.29
CA PHE A 587 13.62 27.94 -0.83
C PHE A 587 12.54 29.04 -0.98
N GLN A 588 12.62 30.13 -0.21
CA GLN A 588 11.61 31.21 -0.19
C GLN A 588 11.38 31.85 -1.57
N PHE A 589 12.39 31.85 -2.43
CA PHE A 589 12.33 32.46 -3.77
C PHE A 589 11.82 31.52 -4.88
N ASN A 590 11.53 30.25 -4.57
CA ASN A 590 11.27 29.21 -5.58
C ASN A 590 9.99 28.39 -5.26
N PRO A 591 8.82 29.04 -5.05
CA PRO A 591 7.57 28.38 -4.67
C PRO A 591 6.98 27.45 -5.76
N GLN A 592 7.55 27.46 -6.98
CA GLN A 592 7.20 26.57 -8.08
C GLN A 592 7.96 25.24 -8.10
N ILE A 593 8.88 24.98 -7.16
CA ILE A 593 9.58 23.68 -7.08
C ILE A 593 8.55 22.54 -6.96
N LYS A 594 8.71 21.53 -7.80
CA LYS A 594 7.90 20.30 -7.89
C LYS A 594 8.67 19.10 -7.38
N HIS A 595 9.98 19.02 -7.62
CA HIS A 595 10.82 17.91 -7.20
C HIS A 595 11.96 18.41 -6.30
N LEU A 596 12.03 17.89 -5.07
CA LEU A 596 13.04 18.24 -4.07
C LEU A 596 13.69 16.97 -3.50
N THR A 597 14.98 16.81 -3.75
CA THR A 597 15.79 15.73 -3.19
C THR A 597 16.91 16.30 -2.32
N ILE A 598 16.99 15.90 -1.05
CA ILE A 598 18.09 16.19 -0.14
C ILE A 598 18.48 14.90 0.59
N LYS A 599 19.45 14.18 0.03
CA LYS A 599 19.88 12.86 0.51
C LYS A 599 21.35 12.81 0.92
N ASN A 600 21.69 11.84 1.77
CA ASN A 600 23.03 11.68 2.35
C ASN A 600 23.52 12.91 3.16
N THR A 601 22.61 13.62 3.84
CA THR A 601 22.89 14.85 4.62
C THR A 601 22.31 14.69 6.02
N ASP A 602 22.96 15.21 7.07
CA ASP A 602 22.38 15.19 8.42
C ASP A 602 21.24 16.22 8.55
N LEU A 603 20.00 15.75 8.47
CA LEU A 603 18.79 16.57 8.64
C LEU A 603 18.17 16.42 10.05
N SER A 604 18.94 15.99 11.06
CA SER A 604 18.39 15.74 12.39
C SER A 604 17.84 16.99 13.11
N ASP A 605 18.33 18.19 12.77
CA ASP A 605 17.86 19.50 13.27
C ASP A 605 17.05 20.29 12.22
N LEU A 606 16.16 19.62 11.47
CA LEU A 606 15.37 20.23 10.39
C LEU A 606 14.24 21.13 10.91
N ASP A 607 14.20 22.38 10.45
CA ASP A 607 13.17 23.36 10.83
C ASP A 607 11.85 23.17 10.03
N PRO A 608 10.67 23.15 10.68
CA PRO A 608 9.36 23.05 10.01
C PRO A 608 9.08 24.14 8.96
N GLU A 609 9.63 25.35 9.11
CA GLU A 609 9.33 26.49 8.23
C GLU A 609 10.10 26.44 6.88
N LEU A 610 11.00 25.46 6.68
CA LEU A 610 11.82 25.29 5.47
C LEU A 610 11.03 25.05 4.17
N PHE A 611 9.75 24.67 4.25
CA PHE A 611 8.95 24.23 3.09
C PHE A 611 7.86 25.22 2.63
N PRO A 612 8.17 26.47 2.23
CA PRO A 612 7.22 27.39 1.60
C PRO A 612 6.96 27.03 0.12
N ILE A 613 6.85 25.73 -0.20
CA ILE A 613 6.81 25.16 -1.55
C ILE A 613 5.45 24.47 -1.76
N PRO A 614 4.37 25.22 -2.05
CA PRO A 614 3.01 24.67 -2.08
C PRO A 614 2.74 23.67 -3.22
N ASN A 615 3.58 23.68 -4.26
CA ASN A 615 3.43 22.84 -5.46
C ASN A 615 4.32 21.59 -5.45
N LEU A 616 4.96 21.26 -4.33
CA LEU A 616 5.89 20.13 -4.25
C LEU A 616 5.15 18.80 -4.49
N GLN A 617 5.61 18.04 -5.48
CA GLN A 617 5.05 16.75 -5.91
C GLN A 617 5.90 15.56 -5.44
N VAL A 618 7.22 15.72 -5.46
CA VAL A 618 8.19 14.68 -5.10
C VAL A 618 9.14 15.22 -4.04
N LEU A 619 9.22 14.50 -2.91
CA LEU A 619 10.17 14.78 -1.83
C LEU A 619 10.99 13.51 -1.52
N ASP A 620 12.30 13.59 -1.67
CA ASP A 620 13.25 12.51 -1.30
C ASP A 620 14.20 13.04 -0.21
N LEU A 621 14.07 12.50 0.99
CA LEU A 621 14.96 12.74 2.13
C LEU A 621 15.59 11.41 2.60
N SER A 622 15.88 10.50 1.67
CA SER A 622 16.51 9.22 1.94
C SER A 622 17.93 9.37 2.54
N ASN A 623 18.28 8.46 3.45
CA ASN A 623 19.60 8.41 4.11
C ASN A 623 20.03 9.77 4.73
N SER A 624 19.12 10.45 5.43
CA SER A 624 19.32 11.82 5.93
C SER A 624 19.24 11.97 7.46
N ASN A 625 19.52 10.90 8.21
CA ASN A 625 19.58 10.88 9.68
C ASN A 625 18.30 11.36 10.41
N LEU A 626 17.14 11.32 9.73
CA LEU A 626 15.85 11.74 10.30
C LEU A 626 15.37 10.75 11.36
N LYS A 627 14.98 11.28 12.53
CA LYS A 627 14.47 10.49 13.68
C LYS A 627 12.95 10.55 13.79
N SER A 628 12.36 11.73 13.60
CA SER A 628 10.90 11.89 13.48
C SER A 628 10.53 12.83 12.34
N LEU A 629 9.27 12.73 11.92
CA LEU A 629 8.68 13.56 10.87
C LEU A 629 7.71 14.61 11.45
N ASP A 630 7.88 14.92 12.74
CA ASP A 630 7.13 15.97 13.44
C ASP A 630 7.19 17.31 12.71
N PHE A 631 8.30 17.64 12.04
CA PHE A 631 8.44 18.89 11.29
C PHE A 631 7.39 19.02 10.16
N LEU A 632 7.06 17.92 9.47
CA LEU A 632 5.97 17.90 8.47
C LEU A 632 4.59 18.12 9.11
N MET A 633 4.40 17.68 10.36
CA MET A 633 3.14 17.83 11.09
C MET A 633 3.00 19.24 11.70
N GLN A 634 4.10 19.79 12.23
CA GLN A 634 4.16 21.08 12.90
C GLN A 634 4.14 22.26 11.93
N ALA A 635 4.55 22.07 10.68
CA ALA A 635 4.50 23.09 9.64
C ALA A 635 3.08 23.68 9.39
N ASN A 636 2.01 22.97 9.80
CA ASN A 636 0.61 23.43 9.86
C ASN A 636 0.03 24.06 8.57
N LEU A 637 0.74 23.93 7.45
CA LEU A 637 0.17 23.80 6.12
C LEU A 637 -0.58 22.47 6.09
N SER A 638 -1.80 22.44 5.56
CA SER A 638 -2.64 21.23 5.53
C SER A 638 -2.13 20.21 4.50
N PHE A 639 -1.00 19.57 4.84
CA PHE A 639 -0.18 18.61 4.06
C PHE A 639 0.02 19.01 2.60
N LEU A 640 1.26 19.41 2.24
CA LEU A 640 1.77 19.68 0.87
C LEU A 640 0.83 19.10 -0.22
N PRO A 641 -0.17 19.85 -0.71
CA PRO A 641 -1.37 19.23 -1.28
C PRO A 641 -1.14 18.63 -2.66
N ALA A 642 -0.02 18.97 -3.29
CA ALA A 642 0.44 18.40 -4.54
C ALA A 642 1.36 17.17 -4.36
N LEU A 643 1.76 16.81 -3.12
CA LEU A 643 2.76 15.78 -2.87
C LEU A 643 2.19 14.40 -3.22
N THR A 644 2.77 13.76 -4.22
CA THR A 644 2.38 12.43 -4.72
C THR A 644 3.42 11.36 -4.38
N TYR A 645 4.67 11.73 -4.13
CA TYR A 645 5.77 10.81 -3.82
C TYR A 645 6.61 11.33 -2.64
N LEU A 646 6.86 10.46 -1.67
CA LEU A 646 7.70 10.69 -0.51
C LEU A 646 8.64 9.50 -0.30
N ASP A 647 9.94 9.74 -0.40
CA ASP A 647 11.00 8.77 -0.10
C ASP A 647 11.76 9.18 1.16
N LEU A 648 11.87 8.26 2.09
CA LEU A 648 12.54 8.42 3.38
C LEU A 648 13.37 7.17 3.73
N ASP A 649 13.73 6.35 2.75
CA ASP A 649 14.44 5.09 2.98
C ASP A 649 15.77 5.32 3.72
N ASN A 650 16.22 4.34 4.51
CA ASN A 650 17.48 4.39 5.27
C ASN A 650 17.58 5.52 6.33
N ASN A 651 16.47 5.95 6.93
CA ASN A 651 16.48 6.89 8.07
C ASN A 651 16.32 6.19 9.44
N PRO A 652 17.02 6.66 10.50
CA PRO A 652 17.04 6.03 11.83
C PRO A 652 15.84 6.44 12.70
N PHE A 653 14.64 6.04 12.29
CA PHE A 653 13.39 6.45 12.95
C PHE A 653 13.28 6.03 14.42
N THR A 654 12.63 6.89 15.22
CA THR A 654 12.25 6.61 16.60
C THR A 654 10.83 6.05 16.66
N CYS A 655 10.66 4.88 17.29
CA CYS A 655 9.37 4.25 17.57
C CYS A 655 8.88 4.65 18.96
N ASP A 656 8.44 5.90 19.04
CA ASP A 656 7.70 6.49 20.16
C ASP A 656 6.58 7.39 19.62
N CYS A 657 5.98 8.20 20.49
CA CYS A 657 4.85 9.06 20.11
C CYS A 657 5.20 10.23 19.15
N THR A 658 6.47 10.50 18.87
CA THR A 658 6.89 11.52 17.86
C THR A 658 6.48 11.12 16.44
N ASN A 659 6.57 9.83 16.11
CA ASN A 659 6.17 9.33 14.79
C ASN A 659 4.72 8.83 14.73
N ALA A 660 3.93 8.94 15.81
CA ALA A 660 2.56 8.45 15.84
C ALA A 660 1.68 9.05 14.73
N SER A 661 1.76 10.37 14.54
CA SER A 661 1.02 11.11 13.49
C SER A 661 1.44 10.70 12.07
N PHE A 662 2.73 10.38 11.86
CA PHE A 662 3.23 9.90 10.57
C PHE A 662 2.75 8.47 10.28
N ILE A 663 2.86 7.58 11.27
CA ILE A 663 2.35 6.19 11.18
C ILE A 663 0.83 6.19 10.91
N GLU A 664 0.09 7.10 11.53
CA GLU A 664 -1.33 7.29 11.25
C GLU A 664 -1.59 7.86 9.85
N CYS A 665 -0.76 8.80 9.36
CA CYS A 665 -0.86 9.27 7.97
C CYS A 665 -0.71 8.08 7.03
N VAL A 666 0.41 7.35 7.07
CA VAL A 666 0.72 6.23 6.13
C VAL A 666 -0.37 5.15 6.10
N LYS A 667 -1.03 4.86 7.24
CA LYS A 667 -2.02 3.77 7.37
C LYS A 667 -3.43 4.10 6.89
N SER A 668 -3.86 5.36 6.87
CA SER A 668 -5.29 5.74 6.88
C SER A 668 -5.93 6.06 5.51
N ASN A 669 -5.22 5.86 4.41
CA ASN A 669 -4.97 7.01 3.54
C ASN A 669 -4.69 6.66 2.05
N LYS A 670 -4.72 7.62 1.10
CA LYS A 670 -4.71 7.39 -0.38
C LYS A 670 -4.07 8.42 -1.35
N GLN A 671 -3.43 9.54 -0.94
CA GLN A 671 -2.98 10.59 -1.89
C GLN A 671 -1.45 10.67 -2.15
N THR A 672 -0.60 10.72 -1.12
CA THR A 672 0.88 10.73 -1.28
C THR A 672 1.47 9.34 -1.10
N GLN A 673 2.11 8.75 -2.10
CA GLN A 673 2.81 7.47 -1.95
C GLN A 673 4.09 7.66 -1.11
N VAL A 674 4.17 6.97 0.04
CA VAL A 674 5.41 6.79 0.79
C VAL A 674 6.08 5.50 0.35
N VAL A 675 7.24 5.61 -0.28
CA VAL A 675 7.97 4.47 -0.85
C VAL A 675 8.51 3.58 0.26
N ASN A 676 8.43 2.26 0.07
CA ASN A 676 8.98 1.23 0.95
C ASN A 676 8.65 1.38 2.46
N ALA A 677 7.60 2.11 2.85
CA ALA A 677 7.29 2.43 4.26
C ALA A 677 7.11 1.18 5.15
N HIS A 678 6.74 0.05 4.56
CA HIS A 678 6.64 -1.25 5.23
C HIS A 678 7.99 -1.90 5.60
N GLN A 679 9.10 -1.39 5.07
CA GLN A 679 10.47 -1.84 5.33
C GLN A 679 11.20 -0.91 6.32
N TYR A 680 10.60 0.22 6.72
CA TYR A 680 11.21 1.18 7.64
C TYR A 680 11.35 0.56 9.04
N THR A 681 12.58 0.54 9.58
CA THR A 681 12.89 -0.05 10.88
C THR A 681 13.10 0.99 11.98
N CYS A 682 12.61 0.70 13.18
CA CYS A 682 12.92 1.40 14.41
C CYS A 682 14.44 1.34 14.71
N SER A 683 15.07 2.50 14.94
CA SER A 683 16.44 2.59 15.49
C SER A 683 16.45 2.92 16.99
N PHE A 684 15.42 3.62 17.46
CA PHE A 684 15.25 4.00 18.86
C PHE A 684 13.79 3.76 19.31
N PRO A 685 13.51 3.55 20.60
CA PRO A 685 14.47 3.20 21.66
C PRO A 685 15.12 1.83 21.40
N VAL A 686 16.22 1.53 22.11
CA VAL A 686 16.99 0.27 21.92
C VAL A 686 16.14 -0.99 22.13
N THR A 687 15.04 -0.90 22.89
CA THR A 687 14.08 -2.01 23.10
C THR A 687 13.29 -2.38 21.84
N GLU A 688 13.06 -1.43 20.94
CA GLU A 688 12.32 -1.61 19.68
C GLU A 688 13.26 -1.74 18.46
N GLN A 689 14.59 -1.72 18.67
CA GLN A 689 15.56 -1.64 17.58
C GLN A 689 15.43 -2.84 16.62
N GLY A 690 15.19 -2.54 15.34
CA GLY A 690 14.98 -3.54 14.28
C GLY A 690 13.52 -3.99 14.08
N ASN A 691 12.57 -3.55 14.92
CA ASN A 691 11.14 -3.73 14.67
C ASN A 691 10.67 -2.81 13.52
N MET A 692 9.56 -3.15 12.88
CA MET A 692 8.99 -2.32 11.81
C MET A 692 8.29 -1.09 12.38
N LEU A 693 8.57 0.10 11.83
CA LEU A 693 7.98 1.37 12.27
C LEU A 693 6.45 1.36 12.21
N LEU A 694 5.88 0.73 11.17
CA LEU A 694 4.43 0.61 11.01
C LEU A 694 3.77 -0.39 11.97
N ASP A 695 4.51 -1.24 12.68
CA ASP A 695 3.95 -2.17 13.67
C ASP A 695 3.81 -1.56 15.08
N PHE A 696 4.34 -0.35 15.29
CA PHE A 696 4.27 0.37 16.58
C PHE A 696 2.81 0.73 16.98
N ASP A 697 2.48 0.51 18.25
CA ASP A 697 1.14 0.78 18.80
C ASP A 697 0.94 2.26 19.17
N ILE A 698 0.41 3.00 18.21
CA ILE A 698 0.06 4.42 18.39
C ILE A 698 -1.07 4.66 19.41
N HIS A 699 -1.88 3.66 19.79
CA HIS A 699 -3.01 3.89 20.71
C HIS A 699 -2.55 4.25 22.13
N ALA A 700 -1.36 3.80 22.53
CA ALA A 700 -0.74 4.19 23.80
C ALA A 700 -0.51 5.71 23.92
N CYS A 701 -0.30 6.41 22.79
CA CYS A 701 0.02 7.83 22.75
C CYS A 701 -1.19 8.75 23.00
N TRP A 702 -2.42 8.27 22.75
CA TRP A 702 -3.65 9.06 22.90
C TRP A 702 -4.24 9.05 24.31
N MET A 703 -3.63 8.30 25.24
CA MET A 703 -4.06 8.21 26.63
C MET A 703 -3.62 9.44 27.43
N ASP A 704 -4.31 10.57 27.24
CA ASP A 704 -3.99 11.83 27.91
C ASP A 704 -4.10 11.71 29.44
N THR A 705 -2.94 11.68 30.10
CA THR A 705 -2.83 11.64 31.57
C THR A 705 -3.53 12.82 32.25
N ILE A 706 -3.62 13.98 31.59
CA ILE A 706 -4.29 15.18 32.11
C ILE A 706 -5.80 14.94 32.20
N PHE A 707 -6.39 14.25 31.23
CA PHE A 707 -7.82 13.88 31.23
C PHE A 707 -8.18 12.95 32.40
N LEU A 708 -7.31 11.99 32.73
CA LEU A 708 -7.49 11.12 33.90
C LEU A 708 -7.41 11.90 35.23
N PHE A 709 -6.48 12.84 35.35
CA PHE A 709 -6.43 13.74 36.52
C PHE A 709 -7.65 14.66 36.60
N PHE A 710 -8.15 15.16 35.47
CA PHE A 710 -9.39 15.96 35.42
C PHE A 710 -10.59 15.17 35.94
N ILE A 711 -10.84 13.94 35.44
CA ILE A 711 -11.92 13.07 35.93
C ILE A 711 -11.78 12.83 37.44
N SER A 712 -10.58 12.49 37.91
CA SER A 712 -10.31 12.29 39.33
C SER A 712 -10.67 13.53 40.17
N SER A 713 -10.24 14.72 39.73
CA SER A 713 -10.55 15.99 40.41
C SER A 713 -12.05 16.29 40.45
N MET A 714 -12.79 16.04 39.35
CA MET A 714 -14.24 16.22 39.28
C MET A 714 -14.97 15.29 40.24
N CYS A 715 -14.55 14.02 40.35
CA CYS A 715 -15.10 13.08 41.33
C CYS A 715 -14.90 13.56 42.77
N VAL A 716 -13.73 14.11 43.12
CA VAL A 716 -13.46 14.67 44.46
C VAL A 716 -14.34 15.90 44.73
N VAL A 717 -14.50 16.81 43.76
CA VAL A 717 -15.41 17.97 43.90
C VAL A 717 -16.87 17.53 44.07
N LEU A 718 -17.34 16.55 43.29
CA LEU A 718 -18.71 16.02 43.44
C LEU A 718 -18.93 15.35 44.80
N LEU A 719 -17.96 14.59 45.32
CA LEU A 719 -18.04 13.97 46.64
C LEU A 719 -18.04 14.99 47.79
N THR A 720 -17.24 16.06 47.67
CA THR A 720 -17.23 17.15 48.68
C THR A 720 -18.51 17.98 48.65
N LEU A 721 -19.09 18.24 47.47
CA LEU A 721 -20.40 18.88 47.35
C LEU A 721 -21.53 17.98 47.89
N LEU A 722 -21.50 16.68 47.59
CA LEU A 722 -22.49 15.71 48.07
C LEU A 722 -22.46 15.57 49.59
N THR A 723 -21.27 15.47 50.20
CA THR A 723 -21.12 15.40 51.66
C THR A 723 -21.57 16.70 52.34
N SER A 724 -21.27 17.87 51.75
CA SER A 724 -21.78 19.17 52.22
C SER A 724 -23.32 19.25 52.15
N PHE A 725 -23.91 18.85 51.02
CA PHE A 725 -25.37 18.79 50.83
C PHE A 725 -26.05 17.86 51.85
N ILE A 726 -25.49 16.67 52.05
CA ILE A 726 -25.97 15.72 53.06
C ILE A 726 -25.89 16.32 54.47
N TYR A 727 -24.80 16.99 54.82
CA TYR A 727 -24.62 17.60 56.13
C TYR A 727 -25.55 18.80 56.38
N HIS A 728 -25.83 19.60 55.36
CA HIS A 728 -26.67 20.80 55.50
C HIS A 728 -28.17 20.49 55.45
N PHE A 729 -28.62 19.73 54.45
CA PHE A 729 -30.05 19.46 54.22
C PHE A 729 -30.56 18.16 54.84
N LEU A 730 -29.76 17.08 54.80
CA LEU A 730 -30.22 15.74 55.17
C LEU A 730 -29.81 15.30 56.59
N ARG A 731 -28.90 16.00 57.26
CA ARG A 731 -28.37 15.62 58.59
C ARG A 731 -29.47 15.30 59.62
N TRP A 732 -30.47 16.16 59.77
CA TRP A 732 -31.54 15.93 60.74
C TRP A 732 -32.45 14.76 60.34
N GLN A 733 -32.70 14.57 59.03
CA GLN A 733 -33.45 13.42 58.53
C GLN A 733 -32.67 12.11 58.71
N LEU A 734 -31.35 12.11 58.51
CA LEU A 734 -30.48 10.95 58.71
C LEU A 734 -30.29 10.61 60.18
N VAL A 735 -30.17 11.59 61.08
CA VAL A 735 -30.13 11.35 62.53
C VAL A 735 -31.47 10.76 63.00
N TYR A 736 -32.59 11.29 62.52
CA TYR A 736 -33.93 10.76 62.83
C TYR A 736 -34.12 9.35 62.27
N ALA A 737 -33.72 9.10 61.02
CA ALA A 737 -33.75 7.78 60.40
C ALA A 737 -32.83 6.77 61.12
N PHE A 738 -31.66 7.20 61.61
CA PHE A 738 -30.74 6.37 62.37
C PHE A 738 -31.31 6.01 63.76
N GLN A 739 -31.98 6.94 64.45
CA GLN A 739 -32.68 6.63 65.70
C GLN A 739 -33.87 5.69 65.48
N LEU A 740 -34.64 5.88 64.40
CA LEU A 740 -35.69 4.94 63.97
C LEU A 740 -35.12 3.57 63.62
N LEU A 741 -33.97 3.50 62.95
CA LEU A 741 -33.28 2.25 62.62
C LEU A 741 -32.77 1.55 63.88
N GLN A 742 -32.20 2.28 64.85
CA GLN A 742 -31.80 1.72 66.14
C GLN A 742 -33.00 1.20 66.93
N ALA A 743 -34.12 1.94 66.97
CA ALA A 743 -35.35 1.48 67.60
C ALA A 743 -35.92 0.22 66.91
N PHE A 744 -35.91 0.19 65.57
CA PHE A 744 -36.34 -0.96 64.78
C PHE A 744 -35.44 -2.18 64.96
N ILE A 745 -34.11 -2.00 65.00
CA ILE A 745 -33.16 -3.08 65.28
C ILE A 745 -33.32 -3.60 66.71
N TYR A 746 -33.50 -2.71 67.69
CA TYR A 746 -33.73 -3.10 69.08
C TYR A 746 -35.01 -3.94 69.23
N ASP A 747 -36.13 -3.51 68.62
CA ASP A 747 -37.39 -4.25 68.64
C ASP A 747 -37.28 -5.57 67.84
N SER A 748 -36.63 -5.56 66.68
CA SER A 748 -36.37 -6.75 65.86
C SER A 748 -35.52 -7.81 66.59
N MET A 749 -34.47 -7.39 67.32
CA MET A 749 -33.68 -8.29 68.15
C MET A 749 -34.48 -8.83 69.35
N LYS A 750 -35.39 -8.03 69.93
CA LYS A 750 -36.28 -8.48 71.00
C LYS A 750 -37.30 -9.52 70.50
N ARG A 751 -37.83 -9.35 69.28
CA ARG A 751 -38.72 -10.33 68.62
C ARG A 751 -38.02 -11.67 68.28
N LYS A 752 -36.71 -11.67 68.02
CA LYS A 752 -35.95 -12.91 67.71
C LYS A 752 -35.55 -13.76 68.92
N ARG A 753 -35.66 -13.24 70.15
CA ARG A 753 -35.55 -14.06 71.38
C ARG A 753 -36.94 -14.49 71.82
N GLY A 754 -37.44 -15.56 71.20
CA GLY A 754 -38.77 -16.11 71.47
C GLY A 754 -38.98 -16.41 72.95
N ALA A 755 -39.79 -15.60 73.62
CA ALA A 755 -40.29 -15.90 74.95
C ALA A 755 -41.36 -17.01 74.85
N PRO A 756 -41.39 -18.00 75.75
CA PRO A 756 -42.45 -19.00 75.76
C PRO A 756 -43.80 -18.33 76.01
N HIS A 757 -44.79 -18.61 75.17
CA HIS A 757 -46.17 -18.20 75.41
C HIS A 757 -46.64 -18.76 76.76
N HIS A 758 -47.16 -17.89 77.63
CA HIS A 758 -47.64 -18.26 78.96
C HIS A 758 -49.05 -18.86 78.91
N TYR A 759 -49.81 -18.54 77.86
CA TYR A 759 -51.19 -18.96 77.62
C TYR A 759 -51.35 -19.58 76.22
N ASP A 760 -52.30 -20.49 76.07
CA ASP A 760 -52.67 -21.07 74.78
C ASP A 760 -53.59 -20.13 73.98
N ALA A 761 -54.50 -19.42 74.64
CA ALA A 761 -55.32 -18.41 73.99
C ALA A 761 -55.71 -17.23 74.89
N PHE A 762 -55.62 -16.02 74.37
CA PHE A 762 -56.25 -14.84 74.96
C PHE A 762 -57.70 -14.75 74.50
N ILE A 763 -58.64 -14.52 75.42
CA ILE A 763 -60.06 -14.31 75.09
C ILE A 763 -60.39 -12.82 75.20
N SER A 764 -60.73 -12.21 74.07
CA SER A 764 -61.31 -10.88 73.97
C SER A 764 -62.83 -11.00 73.91
N TYR A 765 -63.51 -10.38 74.87
CA TYR A 765 -64.97 -10.36 75.02
C TYR A 765 -65.41 -9.00 75.58
N ASN A 766 -66.72 -8.74 75.63
CA ASN A 766 -67.25 -7.55 76.28
C ASN A 766 -67.63 -7.88 77.73
N VAL A 767 -67.50 -6.93 78.66
CA VAL A 767 -67.94 -7.10 80.07
C VAL A 767 -69.41 -7.56 80.18
N ARG A 768 -70.28 -7.17 79.23
CA ARG A 768 -71.68 -7.66 79.20
C ARG A 768 -71.84 -9.13 78.82
N ASP A 769 -70.84 -9.73 78.18
CA ASP A 769 -70.80 -11.13 77.76
C ASP A 769 -69.99 -12.00 78.73
N GLU A 770 -69.37 -11.41 79.76
CA GLU A 770 -68.53 -12.09 80.77
C GLU A 770 -69.25 -13.29 81.40
N ASP A 771 -70.52 -13.07 81.77
CA ASP A 771 -71.46 -14.04 82.30
C ASP A 771 -71.67 -15.29 81.42
N TRP A 772 -71.45 -15.17 80.10
CA TRP A 772 -71.52 -16.28 79.13
C TRP A 772 -70.16 -16.96 78.97
N VAL A 773 -69.06 -16.18 78.96
CA VAL A 773 -67.68 -16.71 78.92
C VAL A 773 -67.39 -17.62 80.14
N TYR A 774 -67.79 -17.19 81.34
CA TYR A 774 -67.61 -17.97 82.57
C TYR A 774 -68.48 -19.23 82.66
N ARG A 775 -69.67 -19.23 82.05
CA ARG A 775 -70.59 -20.40 82.10
C ARG A 775 -70.37 -21.40 80.98
N GLU A 776 -70.05 -20.95 79.77
CA GLU A 776 -69.97 -21.82 78.59
C GLU A 776 -68.53 -22.08 78.13
N ILE A 777 -67.67 -21.06 78.06
CA ILE A 777 -66.29 -21.22 77.54
C ILE A 777 -65.38 -21.87 78.58
N LEU A 778 -65.33 -21.32 79.80
CA LEU A 778 -64.34 -21.71 80.80
C LEU A 778 -64.43 -23.19 81.23
N PRO A 779 -65.62 -23.76 81.55
CA PRO A 779 -65.71 -25.16 81.96
C PRO A 779 -65.24 -26.14 80.87
N VAL A 780 -65.50 -25.83 79.60
CA VAL A 780 -65.15 -26.71 78.49
C VAL A 780 -63.70 -26.54 78.06
N LEU A 781 -63.21 -25.30 77.89
CA LEU A 781 -61.85 -25.07 77.38
C LEU A 781 -60.76 -25.18 78.46
N GLU A 782 -60.96 -24.60 79.65
CA GLU A 782 -60.01 -24.72 80.77
C GLU A 782 -60.22 -26.03 81.56
N GLY A 783 -61.48 -26.41 81.81
CA GLY A 783 -61.83 -27.60 82.59
C GLY A 783 -61.69 -28.93 81.83
N GLU A 784 -62.52 -29.16 80.82
CA GLU A 784 -62.55 -30.45 80.09
C GLU A 784 -61.39 -30.62 79.10
N GLN A 785 -60.95 -29.55 78.43
CA GLN A 785 -59.92 -29.61 77.39
C GLN A 785 -58.51 -29.21 77.86
N GLY A 786 -58.37 -28.58 79.03
CA GLY A 786 -57.09 -28.29 79.67
C GLY A 786 -56.24 -27.16 79.05
N TRP A 787 -56.84 -26.27 78.24
CA TRP A 787 -56.14 -25.13 77.65
C TRP A 787 -55.92 -24.02 78.67
N ARG A 788 -54.77 -23.33 78.65
CA ARG A 788 -54.55 -22.15 79.50
C ARG A 788 -55.06 -20.88 78.82
N LEU A 789 -56.04 -20.20 79.42
CA LEU A 789 -56.65 -19.02 78.82
C LEU A 789 -56.22 -17.74 79.54
N CYS A 790 -56.13 -16.64 78.81
CA CYS A 790 -55.91 -15.31 79.38
C CYS A 790 -57.19 -14.47 79.27
N LEU A 791 -57.62 -13.86 80.37
CA LEU A 791 -58.86 -13.11 80.53
C LEU A 791 -58.56 -11.71 81.08
N HIS A 792 -59.19 -10.68 80.50
CA HIS A 792 -58.93 -9.28 80.91
C HIS A 792 -59.32 -8.97 82.37
N HIS A 793 -60.30 -9.68 82.95
CA HIS A 793 -60.72 -9.46 84.34
C HIS A 793 -59.85 -10.21 85.36
N ARG A 794 -59.17 -11.30 84.94
CA ARG A 794 -58.40 -12.18 85.83
C ARG A 794 -56.90 -11.90 85.80
N ASP A 795 -56.37 -11.69 84.60
CA ASP A 795 -54.92 -11.82 84.34
C ASP A 795 -54.22 -10.50 83.97
N PHE A 796 -54.97 -9.38 83.87
CA PHE A 796 -54.40 -8.05 83.57
C PHE A 796 -53.77 -7.41 84.81
N GLN A 797 -52.62 -6.75 84.63
CA GLN A 797 -51.91 -6.10 85.73
C GLN A 797 -52.53 -4.75 86.08
N PRO A 798 -52.95 -4.53 87.35
CA PRO A 798 -53.48 -3.24 87.80
C PRO A 798 -52.44 -2.12 87.64
N GLY A 799 -52.88 -0.94 87.20
CA GLY A 799 -52.02 0.24 87.03
C GLY A 799 -51.27 0.31 85.69
N LYS A 800 -51.23 -0.76 84.89
CA LYS A 800 -50.69 -0.74 83.52
C LYS A 800 -51.74 -0.24 82.52
N PRO A 801 -51.38 0.56 81.47
CA PRO A 801 -52.34 1.02 80.48
C PRO A 801 -53.07 -0.15 79.81
N ILE A 802 -54.40 -0.05 79.66
CA ILE A 802 -55.27 -1.12 79.13
C ILE A 802 -54.77 -1.61 77.77
N ILE A 803 -54.33 -0.70 76.89
CA ILE A 803 -53.75 -1.02 75.56
C ILE A 803 -52.50 -1.92 75.68
N GLU A 804 -51.62 -1.66 76.64
CA GLU A 804 -50.42 -2.46 76.83
C GLU A 804 -50.73 -3.81 77.49
N ASN A 805 -51.68 -3.88 78.43
CA ASN A 805 -52.18 -5.14 78.98
C ASN A 805 -52.78 -6.04 77.87
N ILE A 806 -53.59 -5.48 76.96
CA ILE A 806 -54.10 -6.18 75.77
C ILE A 806 -52.94 -6.65 74.88
N THR A 807 -51.96 -5.78 74.63
CA THR A 807 -50.83 -6.08 73.75
C THR A 807 -49.99 -7.24 74.31
N ASP A 808 -49.67 -7.20 75.60
CA ASP A 808 -48.98 -8.27 76.31
C ASP A 808 -49.79 -9.57 76.32
N ALA A 809 -51.10 -9.52 76.57
CA ALA A 809 -51.97 -10.69 76.55
C ALA A 809 -52.03 -11.36 75.16
N ILE A 810 -52.04 -10.56 74.08
CA ILE A 810 -51.97 -11.06 72.70
C ILE A 810 -50.61 -11.72 72.41
N TYR A 811 -49.47 -11.09 72.76
CA TYR A 811 -48.14 -11.65 72.46
C TYR A 811 -47.76 -12.83 73.38
N SER A 812 -48.19 -12.82 74.64
CA SER A 812 -48.00 -13.93 75.59
C SER A 812 -48.91 -15.15 75.30
N SER A 813 -49.84 -15.04 74.35
CA SER A 813 -50.75 -16.13 73.94
C SER A 813 -50.43 -16.68 72.55
N ARG A 814 -50.57 -18.01 72.38
CA ARG A 814 -50.44 -18.68 71.07
C ARG A 814 -51.52 -18.26 70.07
N LYS A 815 -52.79 -18.24 70.49
CA LYS A 815 -53.95 -17.82 69.69
C LYS A 815 -54.71 -16.66 70.36
N THR A 816 -55.63 -16.04 69.64
CA THR A 816 -56.61 -15.08 70.19
C THR A 816 -58.01 -15.49 69.78
N ILE A 817 -58.91 -15.63 70.76
CA ILE A 817 -60.33 -15.91 70.59
C ILE A 817 -61.09 -14.59 70.79
N CYS A 818 -61.87 -14.15 69.80
CA CYS A 818 -62.77 -13.01 69.97
C CYS A 818 -64.23 -13.48 70.01
N VAL A 819 -64.94 -13.13 71.07
CA VAL A 819 -66.38 -13.40 71.27
C VAL A 819 -67.18 -12.20 70.76
N ILE A 820 -67.76 -12.34 69.56
CA ILE A 820 -68.41 -11.23 68.83
C ILE A 820 -69.92 -11.24 69.09
N SER A 821 -70.37 -10.45 70.06
CA SER A 821 -71.78 -10.10 70.30
C SER A 821 -72.15 -8.72 69.74
N GLY A 822 -73.43 -8.36 69.76
CA GLY A 822 -73.90 -6.99 69.49
C GLY A 822 -73.36 -5.97 70.50
N SER A 823 -73.16 -6.37 71.76
CA SER A 823 -72.50 -5.53 72.79
C SER A 823 -71.01 -5.32 72.48
N TYR A 824 -70.33 -6.36 72.01
CA TYR A 824 -68.93 -6.30 71.59
C TYR A 824 -68.73 -5.31 70.44
N LEU A 825 -69.61 -5.33 69.43
CA LEU A 825 -69.55 -4.40 68.29
C LEU A 825 -69.84 -2.93 68.66
N GLN A 826 -70.46 -2.65 69.80
CA GLN A 826 -70.73 -1.29 70.28
C GLN A 826 -69.62 -0.71 71.15
N SER A 827 -68.63 -1.52 71.55
CA SER A 827 -67.53 -1.08 72.43
C SER A 827 -66.34 -0.55 71.65
N GLU A 828 -65.96 0.70 71.90
CA GLU A 828 -64.74 1.28 71.34
C GLU A 828 -63.49 0.48 71.71
N TRP A 829 -63.41 -0.03 72.95
CA TRP A 829 -62.30 -0.84 73.44
C TRP A 829 -62.18 -2.18 72.70
N CYS A 830 -63.28 -2.93 72.59
CA CYS A 830 -63.31 -4.19 71.84
C CYS A 830 -62.96 -3.98 70.35
N SER A 831 -63.34 -2.84 69.78
CA SER A 831 -62.98 -2.48 68.41
C SER A 831 -61.48 -2.20 68.22
N ARG A 832 -60.81 -1.62 69.23
CA ARG A 832 -59.35 -1.40 69.23
C ARG A 832 -58.57 -2.70 69.46
N GLU A 833 -59.05 -3.58 70.35
CA GLU A 833 -58.50 -4.93 70.54
C GLU A 833 -58.44 -5.72 69.22
N ILE A 834 -59.54 -5.75 68.46
CA ILE A 834 -59.54 -6.39 67.13
C ILE A 834 -58.63 -5.68 66.14
N GLN A 835 -58.49 -4.35 66.18
CA GLN A 835 -57.55 -3.65 65.28
C GLN A 835 -56.09 -3.98 65.60
N MET A 836 -55.75 -4.19 66.87
CA MET A 836 -54.41 -4.58 67.33
C MET A 836 -54.12 -6.07 67.03
N ALA A 837 -55.03 -6.98 67.36
CA ALA A 837 -54.94 -8.39 66.95
C ALA A 837 -54.93 -8.54 65.41
N SER A 838 -55.64 -7.68 64.69
CA SER A 838 -55.61 -7.58 63.22
C SER A 838 -54.26 -7.13 62.66
N PHE A 839 -53.37 -6.52 63.46
CA PHE A 839 -52.03 -6.16 62.98
C PHE A 839 -51.11 -7.39 62.96
N ARG A 840 -51.22 -8.27 63.97
CA ARG A 840 -50.52 -9.58 64.02
C ARG A 840 -50.90 -10.50 62.84
N LEU A 841 -52.10 -10.36 62.28
CA LEU A 841 -52.54 -11.08 61.07
C LEU A 841 -51.77 -10.74 59.77
N PHE A 842 -50.94 -9.69 59.76
CA PHE A 842 -50.11 -9.40 58.58
C PHE A 842 -48.80 -10.21 58.56
N ASP A 843 -48.30 -10.64 59.71
CA ASP A 843 -47.10 -11.48 59.83
C ASP A 843 -47.45 -12.99 59.90
N GLU A 844 -48.56 -13.37 60.55
CA GLU A 844 -48.93 -14.79 60.73
C GLU A 844 -50.39 -15.10 60.33
N LYS A 845 -50.58 -16.05 59.40
CA LYS A 845 -51.89 -16.64 59.08
C LYS A 845 -52.19 -17.75 60.10
N ASP A 846 -53.36 -17.66 60.76
CA ASP A 846 -54.00 -18.62 61.69
C ASP A 846 -54.03 -18.26 63.19
N VAL A 847 -53.61 -17.06 63.60
CA VAL A 847 -53.59 -16.68 65.04
C VAL A 847 -54.99 -16.38 65.62
N LEU A 848 -55.98 -16.00 64.80
CA LEU A 848 -57.27 -15.45 65.27
C LEU A 848 -58.45 -16.41 65.06
N ILE A 849 -59.24 -16.63 66.12
CA ILE A 849 -60.48 -17.44 66.13
C ILE A 849 -61.66 -16.51 66.45
N LEU A 850 -62.73 -16.56 65.66
CA LEU A 850 -63.94 -15.75 65.85
C LEU A 850 -65.11 -16.64 66.31
N LEU A 851 -65.67 -16.35 67.49
CA LEU A 851 -66.86 -17.01 68.03
C LEU A 851 -68.05 -16.04 68.00
N PHE A 852 -69.21 -16.52 67.55
CA PHE A 852 -70.45 -15.75 67.51
C PHE A 852 -71.50 -16.41 68.42
N PRO A 853 -71.75 -15.89 69.64
CA PRO A 853 -72.81 -16.40 70.53
C PRO A 853 -74.21 -16.15 69.97
N GLU A 854 -74.38 -15.16 69.09
CA GLU A 854 -75.66 -14.81 68.46
C GLU A 854 -75.51 -14.52 66.95
N LYS A 855 -76.64 -14.56 66.21
CA LYS A 855 -76.67 -14.28 64.77
C LYS A 855 -76.70 -12.77 64.49
N ILE A 856 -75.53 -12.18 64.31
CA ILE A 856 -75.38 -10.74 64.01
C ILE A 856 -75.73 -10.43 62.53
N PRO A 857 -76.65 -9.49 62.24
CA PRO A 857 -76.96 -9.06 60.88
C PRO A 857 -75.77 -8.37 60.19
N ALA A 858 -75.49 -8.72 58.93
CA ALA A 858 -74.35 -8.21 58.16
C ALA A 858 -74.29 -6.67 57.99
N ARG A 859 -75.37 -5.95 58.29
CA ARG A 859 -75.41 -4.47 58.33
C ARG A 859 -74.63 -3.90 59.52
N GLN A 860 -74.67 -4.54 60.69
CA GLN A 860 -73.92 -4.07 61.88
C GLN A 860 -72.40 -4.26 61.75
N LEU A 861 -71.96 -5.14 60.85
CA LEU A 861 -70.55 -5.36 60.52
C LEU A 861 -70.00 -4.38 59.46
N SER A 862 -70.80 -3.46 58.92
CA SER A 862 -70.34 -2.58 57.82
C SER A 862 -69.28 -1.54 58.18
N PRO A 863 -69.24 -0.93 59.39
CA PRO A 863 -68.17 0.02 59.76
C PRO A 863 -66.79 -0.66 59.87
N TYR A 864 -66.77 -1.93 60.27
CA TYR A 864 -65.55 -2.69 60.55
C TYR A 864 -65.05 -3.47 59.33
N TYR A 865 -64.59 -2.74 58.30
CA TYR A 865 -64.18 -3.30 57.00
C TYR A 865 -63.29 -4.55 57.08
N ARG A 866 -62.28 -4.55 57.97
CA ARG A 866 -61.37 -5.70 58.14
C ARG A 866 -62.09 -6.94 58.69
N MET A 867 -62.95 -6.77 59.70
CA MET A 867 -63.74 -7.86 60.26
C MET A 867 -64.79 -8.38 59.26
N ARG A 868 -65.44 -7.48 58.50
CA ARG A 868 -66.31 -7.85 57.37
C ARG A 868 -65.58 -8.68 56.30
N LYS A 869 -64.30 -8.40 56.05
CA LYS A 869 -63.44 -9.17 55.13
C LYS A 869 -63.13 -10.58 55.64
N LEU A 870 -62.96 -10.75 56.96
CA LEU A 870 -62.76 -12.06 57.60
C LEU A 870 -64.06 -12.88 57.65
N VAL A 871 -65.18 -12.30 58.10
CA VAL A 871 -66.49 -12.98 58.13
C VAL A 871 -66.94 -13.41 56.72
N LYS A 872 -66.66 -12.60 55.68
CA LYS A 872 -66.89 -12.98 54.27
C LYS A 872 -66.09 -14.22 53.82
N LYS A 873 -64.95 -14.54 54.43
CA LYS A 873 -64.16 -15.74 54.15
C LYS A 873 -64.68 -17.02 54.84
N ARG A 874 -65.80 -16.92 55.59
CA ARG A 874 -66.46 -18.04 56.31
C ARG A 874 -65.59 -18.74 57.38
N THR A 875 -64.60 -18.05 57.93
CA THR A 875 -63.76 -18.55 59.04
C THR A 875 -64.25 -18.03 60.39
N TYR A 876 -65.40 -18.53 60.85
CA TYR A 876 -65.95 -18.24 62.18
C TYR A 876 -66.80 -19.41 62.69
N LEU A 877 -66.96 -19.51 64.01
CA LEU A 877 -67.78 -20.54 64.65
C LEU A 877 -68.99 -19.89 65.32
N SER A 878 -70.20 -20.28 64.92
CA SER A 878 -71.46 -19.78 65.51
C SER A 878 -72.01 -20.76 66.53
N TRP A 879 -72.49 -20.24 67.66
CA TRP A 879 -73.18 -21.03 68.68
C TRP A 879 -74.44 -21.70 68.10
N PRO A 880 -74.71 -22.98 68.44
CA PRO A 880 -75.89 -23.69 67.95
C PRO A 880 -77.20 -23.07 68.45
N GLN A 881 -78.26 -23.20 67.65
CA GLN A 881 -79.61 -22.78 68.08
C GLN A 881 -80.24 -23.84 68.99
N ALA A 882 -81.14 -23.40 69.88
CA ALA A 882 -81.77 -24.25 70.90
C ALA A 882 -82.36 -25.54 70.29
N GLY A 883 -81.86 -26.70 70.74
CA GLY A 883 -82.25 -28.02 70.25
C GLY A 883 -81.12 -28.85 69.62
N GLN A 884 -79.92 -28.30 69.41
CA GLN A 884 -78.75 -29.05 68.93
C GLN A 884 -77.67 -29.20 70.01
N HIS A 885 -77.04 -30.38 70.10
CA HIS A 885 -75.97 -30.64 71.09
C HIS A 885 -74.70 -29.81 70.81
N PRO A 886 -74.12 -29.10 71.81
CA PRO A 886 -72.98 -28.21 71.62
C PRO A 886 -71.63 -28.90 71.35
N GLY A 887 -71.54 -30.24 71.45
CA GLY A 887 -70.27 -30.97 71.30
C GLY A 887 -69.54 -30.74 69.97
N VAL A 888 -70.28 -30.58 68.86
CA VAL A 888 -69.69 -30.30 67.53
C VAL A 888 -69.09 -28.90 67.46
N PHE A 889 -69.68 -27.92 68.14
CA PHE A 889 -69.11 -26.57 68.25
C PHE A 889 -67.76 -26.62 68.98
N TRP A 890 -67.71 -27.27 70.15
CA TRP A 890 -66.50 -27.35 70.96
C TRP A 890 -65.38 -28.18 70.34
N GLN A 891 -65.69 -29.23 69.55
CA GLN A 891 -64.68 -29.92 68.75
C GLN A 891 -64.06 -29.02 67.67
N ASN A 892 -64.85 -28.16 67.03
CA ASN A 892 -64.34 -27.22 66.03
C ASN A 892 -63.49 -26.10 66.67
N VAL A 893 -63.87 -25.63 67.88
CA VAL A 893 -63.03 -24.69 68.66
C VAL A 893 -61.68 -25.34 69.02
N ARG A 894 -61.70 -26.59 69.52
CA ARG A 894 -60.49 -27.36 69.84
C ARG A 894 -59.56 -27.51 68.63
N ARG A 895 -60.11 -27.94 67.49
CA ARG A 895 -59.34 -28.10 66.24
C ARG A 895 -58.72 -26.79 65.77
N ALA A 896 -59.39 -25.65 65.97
CA ALA A 896 -58.84 -24.33 65.65
C ALA A 896 -57.68 -23.92 66.58
N LEU A 897 -57.70 -24.33 67.86
CA LEU A 897 -56.61 -24.11 68.82
C LEU A 897 -55.39 -25.03 68.58
N GLU A 898 -55.61 -26.22 68.01
CA GLU A 898 -54.56 -27.21 67.73
C GLU A 898 -53.72 -26.88 66.48
N THR A 899 -54.21 -26.05 65.55
CA THR A 899 -53.46 -25.65 64.34
C THR A 899 -52.15 -24.91 64.65
N ARG A 900 -51.01 -25.45 64.16
CA ARG A 900 -49.71 -24.76 64.10
C ARG A 900 -49.59 -24.04 62.75
N ASN A 901 -48.79 -22.96 62.70
CA ASN A 901 -48.74 -21.96 61.60
C ASN A 901 -48.11 -22.45 60.27
N GLU A 902 -48.35 -23.70 59.85
CA GLU A 902 -47.88 -24.23 58.54
C GLU A 902 -49.00 -24.97 57.79
N ASN A 903 -49.25 -24.56 56.55
CA ASN A 903 -50.22 -25.07 55.55
C ASN A 903 -51.74 -24.84 55.79
N PRO A 904 -52.32 -23.74 55.28
CA PRO A 904 -53.75 -23.41 55.37
C PRO A 904 -54.65 -24.14 54.34
N GLU A 905 -54.41 -25.43 54.07
CA GLU A 905 -55.24 -26.25 53.15
C GLU A 905 -56.08 -27.35 53.83
N LEU A 906 -55.90 -27.58 55.14
CA LEU A 906 -56.58 -28.66 55.89
C LEU A 906 -58.00 -28.34 56.41
N LEU A 907 -58.66 -27.33 55.82
CA LEU A 907 -60.06 -26.94 56.08
C LEU A 907 -60.93 -27.02 54.81
N ARG A 908 -60.75 -28.06 53.99
CA ARG A 908 -61.71 -28.49 52.96
C ARG A 908 -62.19 -29.92 53.21
N GLY A 909 -63.28 -30.05 53.98
CA GLY A 909 -64.14 -31.23 54.00
C GLY A 909 -65.27 -31.11 52.96
N PRO A 910 -65.92 -32.20 52.56
CA PRO A 910 -66.62 -32.28 51.29
C PRO A 910 -67.92 -31.47 51.21
N ALA A 911 -68.25 -31.04 49.99
CA ALA A 911 -69.57 -30.51 49.68
C ALA A 911 -70.63 -31.64 49.70
N GLY A 912 -71.83 -31.31 50.17
CA GLY A 912 -72.99 -32.21 50.15
C GLY A 912 -74.27 -31.44 50.41
N CYS A 913 -75.02 -31.17 49.33
CA CYS A 913 -76.30 -30.43 49.24
C CYS A 913 -76.26 -28.95 49.67
#